data_AF-A0A264Y681-F1
#
_entry.id   AF-A0A264Y681-F1
#
_cell.length_a   1.000
_cell.length_b   1.000
_cell.length_c   1.000
_cell.angle_alpha   90.00
_cell.angle_beta   90.00
_cell.angle_gamma   90.00
#
_symmetry.space_group_name_H-M   'P 1'
#
loop_
_entity.id
_entity.type
_entity.pdbx_description
1 polymer ?
#
loop_
_entity_poly.entity_id
_entity_poly.type
_entity_poly.pdbx_seq_one_letter_code
_entity_poly.pdbx_strand_id
1 'polypeptide(L)'
;MLSKQIDKIVKRRQEAVSGISRRIAKATTWKKYVEGLLAICRNKRETWEQVVKDSKSEEYAKELEKHLNLFVEQVNILLNEDGGKLSLKTALKRAQREYVNLGIVGPWRIGKSQIIQQLTHLDTWIIPTDAADNCTACPIHVINGTFHGETNVAVISVYSVEEMCKNINDYITHCQMEGKIQYLTATTNDEFLKQCEERKKIVHKLDNPGGAVEGFYDKMEEYLDNASQYYRVLSSGDGIDVAKIFGNTDICTINIDVDNGIIILKNIESEEVKKAYRPFVSYFACPGASKHTFKCLASKSVTIYCDFRFLDENIGKLRLMDTPGIGECKLNVSEGLSQALRNDLDIAVATAVAKPNLNDLQQIRDFHDILKKETNGRNPENWLYYMYNVYSTDNRMTSSILKNRHSFILKDLAKTISDGPGIKLSETHFADIDALINKGIVCPEEDNIMLEECRDETKSLSTFFDTILHEMVDSIEKVDEVFYKQSNIHFNDVEDDFENIKQEIQHLAICSYDNQVIDFIAKQMNDLYEAIKHLNIDLKLYDTGNHPGEELTLSRKIKNYCKPEEYGKELMFILDVERYPISQDFDRFFSDIEESLRFQITWDNWNMNQDFDQYIILKRKLIETIEKNVLAQFDKKQADKNLAIAKKKILDVYLNVGKLGEITGTTDEDWCEKFIEKLSLDSQYSKLVEIFTNFKEYELSIEDALGKNIQTLRMKQQHRDQFIYDEDDMTPFDGYDKALHAFAFSLYNIEKAIKSVLAGTGENSYEAIISEQEGHFQNAMSPIKTIPATAGQVGYSDPGIQLMKLYMEHSYIFENEDSAAKNAVALEWKSKSIFNEE
;
A
#
# COMPACT_ATOMS: atom_id res chain seq x y z
N MET A 1 -25.56 -30.79 19.70
CA MET A 1 -24.81 -30.25 20.90
C MET A 1 -23.46 -29.66 20.50
N LEU A 2 -22.81 -30.27 19.51
CA LEU A 2 -21.51 -29.94 18.95
C LEU A 2 -21.39 -28.50 18.41
N SER A 3 -22.42 -28.00 17.71
CA SER A 3 -22.46 -26.62 17.19
C SER A 3 -22.16 -25.55 18.28
N LYS A 4 -22.71 -25.74 19.50
CA LYS A 4 -22.43 -24.84 20.63
C LYS A 4 -20.98 -24.91 21.12
N GLN A 5 -20.33 -26.08 21.03
CA GLN A 5 -18.91 -26.23 21.38
C GLN A 5 -18.02 -25.52 20.35
N ILE A 6 -18.32 -25.65 19.05
CA ILE A 6 -17.63 -24.95 17.98
C ILE A 6 -17.77 -23.43 18.13
N ASP A 7 -18.98 -22.93 18.39
CA ASP A 7 -19.20 -21.50 18.64
C ASP A 7 -18.37 -20.96 19.81
N LYS A 8 -18.23 -21.76 20.87
CA LYS A 8 -17.41 -21.42 22.03
C LYS A 8 -15.93 -21.33 21.67
N ILE A 9 -15.43 -22.22 20.82
CA ILE A 9 -14.04 -22.19 20.31
C ILE A 9 -13.81 -20.91 19.51
N VAL A 10 -14.67 -20.62 18.54
CA VAL A 10 -14.55 -19.44 17.68
C VAL A 10 -14.62 -18.14 18.50
N LYS A 11 -15.51 -18.07 19.49
CA LYS A 11 -15.58 -16.91 20.40
C LYS A 11 -14.27 -16.68 21.15
N ARG A 12 -13.67 -17.73 21.72
CA ARG A 12 -12.38 -17.64 22.44
C ARG A 12 -11.23 -17.22 21.54
N ARG A 13 -11.23 -17.71 20.28
CA ARG A 13 -10.27 -17.28 19.25
C ARG A 13 -10.35 -15.76 19.04
N GLN A 14 -11.55 -15.23 18.84
CA GLN A 14 -11.79 -13.79 18.67
C GLN A 14 -11.31 -12.95 19.87
N GLU A 15 -11.52 -13.44 21.10
CA GLU A 15 -11.05 -12.76 22.32
C GLU A 15 -9.51 -12.63 22.37
N ALA A 16 -8.76 -13.58 21.78
CA ALA A 16 -7.29 -13.55 21.74
C ALA A 16 -6.70 -12.61 20.67
N VAL A 17 -7.45 -12.29 19.60
CA VAL A 17 -6.97 -11.54 18.42
C VAL A 17 -6.35 -10.20 18.81
N SER A 18 -7.03 -9.41 19.64
CA SER A 18 -6.58 -8.06 20.02
C SER A 18 -5.24 -8.08 20.76
N GLY A 19 -5.08 -9.02 21.70
CA GLY A 19 -3.85 -9.17 22.48
C GLY A 19 -2.66 -9.63 21.64
N ILE A 20 -2.86 -10.53 20.68
CA ILE A 20 -1.80 -11.00 19.78
C ILE A 20 -1.42 -9.89 18.78
N SER A 21 -2.41 -9.19 18.21
CA SER A 21 -2.18 -8.09 17.25
C SER A 21 -1.34 -6.97 17.86
N ARG A 22 -1.63 -6.59 19.11
CA ARG A 22 -0.84 -5.59 19.84
C ARG A 22 0.63 -6.01 20.01
N ARG A 23 0.89 -7.29 20.28
CA ARG A 23 2.26 -7.83 20.41
C ARG A 23 2.99 -7.86 19.08
N ILE A 24 2.31 -8.22 17.98
CA ILE A 24 2.87 -8.14 16.62
C ILE A 24 3.28 -6.70 16.30
N ALA A 25 2.44 -5.72 16.62
CA ALA A 25 2.76 -4.30 16.41
C ALA A 25 4.01 -3.87 17.21
N LYS A 26 4.09 -4.25 18.50
CA LYS A 26 5.29 -4.04 19.33
C LYS A 26 6.54 -4.68 18.72
N ALA A 27 6.51 -5.97 18.43
CA ALA A 27 7.64 -6.70 17.85
C ALA A 27 8.08 -6.14 16.49
N THR A 28 7.13 -5.69 15.66
CA THR A 28 7.44 -5.01 14.39
C THR A 28 8.16 -3.68 14.63
N THR A 29 7.76 -2.96 15.67
CA THR A 29 8.42 -1.70 16.07
C THR A 29 9.84 -1.96 16.56
N TRP A 30 10.04 -2.97 17.41
CA TRP A 30 11.37 -3.38 17.88
C TRP A 30 12.27 -3.83 16.73
N LYS A 31 11.74 -4.61 15.79
CA LYS A 31 12.48 -5.02 14.58
C LYS A 31 12.98 -3.82 13.80
N LYS A 32 12.08 -2.86 13.49
CA LYS A 32 12.44 -1.63 12.77
C LYS A 32 13.52 -0.83 13.51
N TYR A 33 13.41 -0.74 14.84
CA TYR A 33 14.42 -0.09 15.67
C TYR A 33 15.79 -0.77 15.53
N VAL A 34 15.86 -2.09 15.75
CA VAL A 34 17.14 -2.84 15.71
C VAL A 34 17.73 -2.90 14.31
N GLU A 35 16.92 -3.07 13.26
CA GLU A 35 17.39 -3.00 11.87
C GLU A 35 17.95 -1.60 11.54
N GLY A 36 17.31 -0.55 12.07
CA GLY A 36 17.80 0.83 11.97
C GLY A 36 19.14 1.04 12.68
N LEU A 37 19.41 0.32 13.78
CA LEU A 37 20.72 0.32 14.44
C LEU A 37 21.77 -0.46 13.65
N LEU A 38 21.43 -1.67 13.18
CA LEU A 38 22.33 -2.48 12.35
C LEU A 38 22.75 -1.75 11.07
N ALA A 39 21.84 -0.97 10.46
CA ALA A 39 22.17 -0.14 9.32
C ALA A 39 23.23 0.92 9.64
N ILE A 40 23.16 1.55 10.81
CA ILE A 40 24.19 2.51 11.28
C ILE A 40 25.54 1.78 11.46
N CYS A 41 25.55 0.65 12.16
CA CYS A 41 26.76 -0.15 12.40
C CYS A 41 27.47 -0.52 11.09
N ARG A 42 26.69 -0.83 10.04
CA ARG A 42 27.21 -1.24 8.73
C ARG A 42 27.68 -0.07 7.87
N ASN A 43 26.91 1.02 7.83
CA ASN A 43 27.16 2.15 6.93
C ASN A 43 28.29 3.08 7.41
N LYS A 44 28.47 3.23 8.73
CA LYS A 44 29.48 4.11 9.34
C LYS A 44 30.48 3.31 10.18
N ARG A 45 30.95 2.17 9.64
CA ARG A 45 31.70 1.13 10.39
C ARG A 45 32.95 1.63 11.10
N GLU A 46 33.77 2.45 10.43
CA GLU A 46 35.00 2.98 11.05
C GLU A 46 34.69 3.89 12.24
N THR A 47 33.72 4.79 12.10
CA THR A 47 33.26 5.68 13.20
C THR A 47 32.59 4.87 14.32
N TRP A 48 31.81 3.85 13.97
CA TRP A 48 31.17 2.93 14.90
C TRP A 48 32.19 2.17 15.76
N GLU A 49 33.20 1.57 15.12
CA GLU A 49 34.27 0.85 15.82
C GLU A 49 35.04 1.78 16.76
N GLN A 50 35.23 3.04 16.38
CA GLN A 50 35.87 4.03 17.24
C GLN A 50 35.00 4.48 18.43
N VAL A 51 33.69 4.70 18.24
CA VAL A 51 32.76 5.03 19.35
C VAL A 51 32.78 3.94 20.41
N VAL A 52 32.75 2.67 19.97
CA VAL A 52 32.74 1.55 20.91
C VAL A 52 34.12 1.32 21.53
N LYS A 53 35.21 1.53 20.79
CA LYS A 53 36.57 1.53 21.33
C LYS A 53 36.75 2.57 22.44
N ASP A 54 36.28 3.79 22.20
CA ASP A 54 36.38 4.91 23.14
C ASP A 54 35.58 4.63 24.43
N SER A 55 34.47 3.89 24.36
CA SER A 55 33.74 3.38 25.53
C SER A 55 34.48 2.27 26.33
N LYS A 56 35.76 2.01 26.03
CA LYS A 56 36.64 0.98 26.64
C LYS A 56 36.15 -0.46 26.41
N SER A 57 35.55 -0.69 25.25
CA SER A 57 34.73 -1.88 25.03
C SER A 57 34.84 -2.43 23.60
N GLU A 58 36.04 -2.50 23.00
CA GLU A 58 36.24 -3.05 21.63
C GLU A 58 35.62 -4.44 21.41
N GLU A 59 35.62 -5.30 22.43
CA GLU A 59 34.99 -6.63 22.39
C GLU A 59 33.46 -6.57 22.43
N TYR A 60 32.92 -5.50 23.04
CA TYR A 60 31.50 -5.24 23.18
C TYR A 60 30.83 -4.80 21.88
N ALA A 61 31.55 -4.14 20.95
CA ALA A 61 30.98 -3.72 19.66
C ALA A 61 30.52 -4.92 18.84
N LYS A 62 31.40 -5.93 18.80
CA LYS A 62 31.17 -7.18 18.09
C LYS A 62 30.11 -8.01 18.79
N GLU A 63 30.12 -8.03 20.12
CA GLU A 63 29.10 -8.76 20.88
C GLU A 63 27.72 -8.08 20.77
N LEU A 64 27.64 -6.75 20.79
CA LEU A 64 26.41 -6.00 20.55
C LEU A 64 25.90 -6.22 19.12
N GLU A 65 26.76 -6.12 18.09
CA GLU A 65 26.35 -6.41 16.71
C GLU A 65 25.80 -7.84 16.59
N LYS A 66 26.45 -8.81 17.25
CA LYS A 66 25.97 -10.19 17.32
C LYS A 66 24.62 -10.30 18.04
N HIS A 67 24.43 -9.64 19.19
CA HIS A 67 23.16 -9.58 19.91
C HIS A 67 22.05 -8.96 19.07
N LEU A 68 22.32 -7.84 18.37
CA LEU A 68 21.37 -7.19 17.47
C LEU A 68 20.95 -8.10 16.31
N ASN A 69 21.90 -8.81 15.69
CA ASN A 69 21.59 -9.77 14.62
C ASN A 69 20.77 -10.97 15.16
N LEU A 70 21.15 -11.52 16.31
CA LEU A 70 20.41 -12.61 16.97
C LEU A 70 18.98 -12.17 17.33
N PHE A 71 18.82 -10.94 17.82
CA PHE A 71 17.51 -10.37 18.11
C PHE A 71 16.64 -10.28 16.86
N VAL A 72 17.18 -9.78 15.75
CA VAL A 72 16.44 -9.72 14.47
C VAL A 72 16.03 -11.12 14.01
N GLU A 73 16.90 -12.13 14.18
CA GLU A 73 16.57 -13.52 13.90
C GLU A 73 15.41 -14.02 14.76
N GLN A 74 15.45 -13.79 16.08
CA GLN A 74 14.35 -14.15 16.98
C GLN A 74 13.04 -13.44 16.63
N VAL A 75 13.09 -12.13 16.38
CA VAL A 75 11.90 -11.38 15.97
C VAL A 75 11.37 -11.84 14.60
N ASN A 76 12.26 -12.24 13.68
CA ASN A 76 11.86 -12.84 12.42
C ASN A 76 11.12 -14.15 12.65
N ILE A 77 11.58 -15.02 13.55
CA ILE A 77 10.86 -16.25 13.94
C ILE A 77 9.48 -15.90 14.52
N LEU A 78 9.43 -14.90 15.41
CA LEU A 78 8.22 -14.43 16.06
C LEU A 78 7.20 -13.83 15.08
N LEU A 79 7.67 -13.17 14.02
CA LEU A 79 6.86 -12.52 12.98
C LEU A 79 6.74 -13.34 11.69
N ASN A 80 7.28 -14.57 11.67
CA ASN A 80 7.20 -15.45 10.51
C ASN A 80 5.79 -16.00 10.36
N GLU A 81 5.22 -15.92 9.17
CA GLU A 81 3.89 -16.44 8.88
C GLU A 81 3.77 -17.96 8.99
N ASP A 82 4.90 -18.68 8.91
CA ASP A 82 4.99 -20.13 9.02
C ASP A 82 5.91 -20.59 10.17
N GLY A 83 6.19 -19.72 11.13
CA GLY A 83 7.11 -19.98 12.25
C GLY A 83 6.60 -20.97 13.32
N GLY A 84 5.52 -21.70 13.04
CA GLY A 84 4.94 -22.68 13.96
C GLY A 84 4.49 -22.09 15.29
N LYS A 85 4.68 -22.83 16.39
CA LYS A 85 4.18 -22.48 17.75
C LYS A 85 4.84 -21.26 18.39
N LEU A 86 6.01 -20.84 17.91
CA LEU A 86 6.73 -19.69 18.44
C LEU A 86 6.28 -18.37 17.78
N SER A 87 5.63 -18.44 16.62
CA SER A 87 5.22 -17.25 15.87
C SER A 87 3.91 -16.66 16.39
N LEU A 88 3.92 -15.34 16.63
CA LEU A 88 2.72 -14.56 16.88
C LEU A 88 1.83 -14.46 15.65
N LYS A 89 2.39 -14.43 14.43
CA LYS A 89 1.57 -14.41 13.21
C LYS A 89 0.82 -15.73 13.00
N THR A 90 1.46 -16.87 13.29
CA THR A 90 0.77 -18.17 13.28
C THR A 90 -0.32 -18.21 14.34
N ALA A 91 -0.03 -17.76 15.56
CA ALA A 91 -1.02 -17.64 16.62
C ALA A 91 -2.19 -16.73 16.22
N LEU A 92 -1.91 -15.60 15.57
CA LEU A 92 -2.94 -14.69 15.06
C LEU A 92 -3.79 -15.36 13.97
N LYS A 93 -3.18 -16.03 12.99
CA LYS A 93 -3.88 -16.77 11.93
C LYS A 93 -4.84 -17.81 12.53
N ARG A 94 -4.45 -18.49 13.61
CA ARG A 94 -5.33 -19.42 14.34
C ARG A 94 -6.45 -18.69 15.10
N ALA A 95 -6.14 -17.60 15.79
CA ALA A 95 -7.10 -16.78 16.54
C ALA A 95 -8.13 -16.05 15.64
N GLN A 96 -7.80 -15.81 14.36
CA GLN A 96 -8.71 -15.18 13.41
C GLN A 96 -9.66 -16.18 12.73
N ARG A 97 -9.53 -17.49 12.99
CA ARG A 97 -10.40 -18.49 12.35
C ARG A 97 -11.83 -18.39 12.83
N GLU A 98 -12.72 -18.24 11.87
CA GLU A 98 -14.17 -18.29 12.08
C GLU A 98 -14.72 -19.72 12.03
N TYR A 99 -13.89 -20.69 11.67
CA TYR A 99 -14.25 -22.08 11.43
C TYR A 99 -13.31 -23.04 12.18
N VAL A 100 -13.82 -24.23 12.50
CA VAL A 100 -12.99 -25.39 12.85
C VAL A 100 -12.55 -26.06 11.56
N ASN A 101 -11.23 -26.15 11.35
CA ASN A 101 -10.66 -26.73 10.14
C ASN A 101 -10.38 -28.23 10.34
N LEU A 102 -11.16 -29.07 9.69
CA LEU A 102 -10.93 -30.50 9.61
C LEU A 102 -10.30 -30.81 8.25
N GLY A 103 -9.10 -31.40 8.24
CA GLY A 103 -8.39 -31.74 7.01
C GLY A 103 -8.30 -33.24 6.81
N ILE A 104 -8.55 -33.69 5.59
CA ILE A 104 -8.26 -35.06 5.19
C ILE A 104 -6.87 -35.06 4.54
N VAL A 105 -5.94 -35.80 5.13
CA VAL A 105 -4.51 -35.77 4.75
C VAL A 105 -4.01 -37.15 4.38
N GLY A 106 -3.13 -37.24 3.39
CA GLY A 106 -2.54 -38.52 2.99
C GLY A 106 -2.03 -38.52 1.56
N PRO A 107 -1.43 -39.64 1.12
CA PRO A 107 -0.91 -39.78 -0.23
C PRO A 107 -1.96 -39.47 -1.31
N TRP A 108 -1.49 -39.26 -2.53
CA TRP A 108 -2.40 -39.14 -3.65
C TRP A 108 -3.10 -40.49 -3.97
N ARG A 109 -4.33 -40.42 -4.50
CA ARG A 109 -5.18 -41.56 -4.93
C ARG A 109 -5.69 -42.48 -3.81
N ILE A 110 -5.93 -41.90 -2.64
CA ILE A 110 -6.46 -42.62 -1.48
C ILE A 110 -7.97 -42.41 -1.24
N GLY A 111 -8.63 -41.51 -1.97
CA GLY A 111 -10.06 -41.24 -1.83
C GLY A 111 -10.43 -40.02 -0.98
N LYS A 112 -9.53 -39.04 -0.80
CA LYS A 112 -9.79 -37.83 0.01
C LYS A 112 -11.03 -37.07 -0.48
N SER A 113 -11.07 -36.70 -1.75
CA SER A 113 -12.20 -36.00 -2.37
C SER A 113 -13.49 -36.82 -2.30
N GLN A 114 -13.40 -38.16 -2.39
CA GLN A 114 -14.54 -39.05 -2.19
C GLN A 114 -15.11 -38.93 -0.78
N ILE A 115 -14.26 -38.92 0.26
CA ILE A 115 -14.71 -38.75 1.64
C ILE A 115 -15.39 -37.38 1.82
N ILE A 116 -14.78 -36.29 1.35
CA ILE A 116 -15.37 -34.94 1.43
C ILE A 116 -16.72 -34.90 0.71
N GLN A 117 -16.81 -35.49 -0.49
CA GLN A 117 -18.05 -35.59 -1.26
C GLN A 117 -19.14 -36.32 -0.48
N GLN A 118 -18.83 -37.48 0.08
CA GLN A 118 -19.78 -38.27 0.87
C GLN A 118 -20.25 -37.55 2.14
N LEU A 119 -19.37 -36.79 2.78
CA LEU A 119 -19.70 -36.00 3.98
C LEU A 119 -20.55 -34.76 3.69
N THR A 120 -20.37 -34.15 2.52
CA THR A 120 -21.04 -32.90 2.15
C THR A 120 -22.28 -33.11 1.29
N HIS A 121 -22.46 -34.32 0.74
CA HIS A 121 -23.48 -34.66 -0.25
C HIS A 121 -23.44 -33.83 -1.54
N LEU A 122 -22.34 -33.11 -1.78
CA LEU A 122 -22.09 -32.44 -3.05
C LEU A 122 -21.87 -33.49 -4.13
N ASP A 123 -22.30 -33.21 -5.36
CA ASP A 123 -22.19 -34.17 -6.46
C ASP A 123 -20.79 -34.17 -7.12
N THR A 124 -20.60 -35.06 -8.09
CA THR A 124 -19.34 -35.21 -8.83
C THR A 124 -19.01 -34.03 -9.71
N TRP A 125 -19.96 -33.15 -10.04
CA TRP A 125 -19.67 -31.93 -10.79
C TRP A 125 -18.93 -30.92 -9.91
N ILE A 126 -19.35 -30.81 -8.66
CA ILE A 126 -18.81 -29.84 -7.68
C ILE A 126 -17.52 -30.38 -7.03
N ILE A 127 -17.51 -31.64 -6.59
CA ILE A 127 -16.30 -32.29 -6.06
C ILE A 127 -15.90 -33.41 -7.03
N PRO A 128 -14.86 -33.23 -7.86
CA PRO A 128 -14.46 -34.25 -8.84
C PRO A 128 -13.93 -35.53 -8.17
N THR A 129 -14.56 -36.67 -8.45
CA THR A 129 -14.22 -37.99 -7.86
C THR A 129 -14.07 -39.14 -8.87
N ASP A 130 -13.94 -38.83 -10.17
CA ASP A 130 -13.91 -39.83 -11.25
C ASP A 130 -12.76 -40.85 -11.13
N ALA A 131 -12.88 -42.02 -11.77
CA ALA A 131 -11.93 -43.14 -11.63
C ALA A 131 -10.59 -42.99 -12.41
N ALA A 132 -10.36 -41.85 -13.03
CA ALA A 132 -9.17 -41.58 -13.84
C ALA A 132 -8.00 -41.02 -13.02
N ASP A 133 -6.79 -41.00 -13.62
CA ASP A 133 -5.51 -40.75 -12.96
C ASP A 133 -5.47 -39.51 -12.04
N ASN A 134 -5.96 -38.34 -12.47
CA ASN A 134 -5.99 -37.06 -11.71
C ASN A 134 -7.34 -36.34 -11.90
N CYS A 135 -8.23 -36.31 -10.90
CA CYS A 135 -9.57 -35.74 -11.11
C CYS A 135 -9.74 -34.29 -10.62
N THR A 136 -9.07 -33.93 -9.53
CA THR A 136 -9.11 -32.59 -8.91
C THR A 136 -7.84 -31.82 -9.27
N ALA A 137 -7.98 -30.59 -9.76
CA ALA A 137 -6.87 -29.80 -10.26
C ALA A 137 -6.24 -28.86 -9.22
N CYS A 138 -7.06 -28.33 -8.30
CA CYS A 138 -6.65 -27.49 -7.17
C CYS A 138 -7.38 -27.93 -5.89
N PRO A 139 -6.87 -27.60 -4.69
CA PRO A 139 -7.55 -27.90 -3.44
C PRO A 139 -8.96 -27.31 -3.38
N ILE A 140 -9.94 -28.10 -2.94
CA ILE A 140 -11.33 -27.67 -2.73
C ILE A 140 -11.65 -27.76 -1.25
N HIS A 141 -11.99 -26.63 -0.64
CA HIS A 141 -12.43 -26.55 0.74
C HIS A 141 -13.94 -26.36 0.78
N VAL A 142 -14.62 -26.98 1.74
CA VAL A 142 -16.07 -26.86 1.92
C VAL A 142 -16.35 -26.31 3.31
N ILE A 143 -17.07 -25.21 3.40
CA ILE A 143 -17.45 -24.53 4.63
C ILE A 143 -18.93 -24.72 4.87
N ASN A 144 -19.27 -25.23 6.05
CA ASN A 144 -20.64 -25.31 6.55
C ASN A 144 -21.09 -23.93 7.03
N GLY A 145 -21.69 -23.15 6.14
CA GLY A 145 -22.12 -21.78 6.42
C GLY A 145 -22.30 -20.94 5.17
N THR A 146 -22.25 -19.63 5.35
CA THR A 146 -22.59 -18.64 4.32
C THR A 146 -21.43 -17.72 3.97
N PHE A 147 -21.33 -17.32 2.71
CA PHE A 147 -20.47 -16.24 2.24
C PHE A 147 -21.30 -14.95 2.10
N HIS A 148 -20.97 -13.91 2.85
CA HIS A 148 -21.74 -12.64 2.89
C HIS A 148 -23.27 -12.82 3.06
N GLY A 149 -23.68 -13.85 3.81
CA GLY A 149 -25.10 -14.16 4.08
C GLY A 149 -25.76 -15.07 3.04
N GLU A 150 -25.05 -15.52 2.00
CA GLU A 150 -25.56 -16.45 0.98
C GLU A 150 -24.94 -17.85 1.12
N THR A 151 -25.73 -18.90 0.84
CA THR A 151 -25.29 -20.30 0.78
C THR A 151 -25.20 -20.78 -0.68
N ASN A 152 -24.61 -21.95 -0.90
CA ASN A 152 -24.37 -22.52 -2.23
C ASN A 152 -23.52 -21.60 -3.14
N VAL A 153 -22.45 -21.06 -2.57
CA VAL A 153 -21.51 -20.14 -3.24
C VAL A 153 -20.15 -20.82 -3.38
N ALA A 154 -19.54 -20.78 -4.57
CA ALA A 154 -18.15 -21.16 -4.77
C ALA A 154 -17.28 -19.91 -4.97
N VAL A 155 -16.23 -19.81 -4.20
CA VAL A 155 -15.24 -18.73 -4.23
C VAL A 155 -13.93 -19.32 -4.72
N ILE A 156 -13.54 -18.98 -5.94
CA ILE A 156 -12.33 -19.48 -6.60
C ILE A 156 -11.23 -18.44 -6.44
N SER A 157 -10.15 -18.81 -5.77
CA SER A 157 -8.94 -17.97 -5.68
C SER A 157 -8.02 -18.29 -6.85
N VAL A 158 -7.56 -17.26 -7.55
CA VAL A 158 -6.59 -17.37 -8.65
C VAL A 158 -5.25 -16.76 -8.26
N TYR A 159 -4.17 -17.24 -8.86
CA TYR A 159 -2.83 -16.71 -8.60
C TYR A 159 -2.66 -15.28 -9.14
N SER A 160 -1.93 -14.42 -8.42
CA SER A 160 -1.44 -13.15 -8.99
C SER A 160 -0.36 -13.39 -10.05
N VAL A 161 -0.01 -12.35 -10.81
CA VAL A 161 1.10 -12.41 -11.79
C VAL A 161 2.41 -12.76 -11.08
N GLU A 162 2.71 -12.12 -9.95
CA GLU A 162 3.93 -12.38 -9.20
C GLU A 162 3.96 -13.81 -8.64
N GLU A 163 2.83 -14.30 -8.13
CA GLU A 163 2.72 -15.68 -7.65
C GLU A 163 2.92 -16.71 -8.78
N MET A 164 2.40 -16.44 -9.98
CA MET A 164 2.61 -17.28 -11.16
C MET A 164 4.06 -17.26 -11.62
N CYS A 165 4.70 -16.08 -11.68
CA CYS A 165 6.13 -15.97 -11.97
C CYS A 165 6.95 -16.78 -10.97
N LYS A 166 6.67 -16.63 -9.67
CA LYS A 166 7.34 -17.40 -8.63
C LYS A 166 7.16 -18.90 -8.84
N ASN A 167 5.93 -19.36 -9.08
CA ASN A 167 5.63 -20.77 -9.30
C ASN A 167 6.45 -21.34 -10.48
N ILE A 168 6.44 -20.68 -11.64
CA ILE A 168 7.23 -21.11 -12.80
C ILE A 168 8.74 -21.06 -12.51
N ASN A 169 9.23 -20.04 -11.81
CA ASN A 169 10.64 -19.93 -11.44
C ASN A 169 11.08 -21.03 -10.46
N ASP A 170 10.20 -21.45 -9.54
CA ASP A 170 10.44 -22.58 -8.64
C ASP A 170 10.64 -23.87 -9.46
N TYR A 171 9.89 -24.06 -10.55
CA TYR A 171 10.10 -25.16 -11.50
C TYR A 171 11.42 -25.06 -12.28
N ILE A 172 11.77 -23.86 -12.78
CA ILE A 172 13.07 -23.63 -13.44
C ILE A 172 14.21 -24.03 -12.51
N THR A 173 14.11 -23.68 -11.23
CA THR A 173 15.11 -23.98 -10.21
C THR A 173 15.16 -25.47 -9.89
N HIS A 174 14.00 -26.10 -9.66
CA HIS A 174 13.93 -27.53 -9.37
C HIS A 174 14.47 -28.40 -10.50
N CYS A 175 14.26 -27.97 -11.75
CA CYS A 175 14.81 -28.64 -12.93
C CYS A 175 16.27 -28.24 -13.25
N GLN A 176 16.91 -27.38 -12.44
CA GLN A 176 18.29 -26.91 -12.61
C GLN A 176 18.54 -26.19 -13.94
N MET A 177 17.59 -25.34 -14.35
CA MET A 177 17.59 -24.65 -15.64
C MET A 177 17.93 -23.15 -15.55
N GLU A 178 18.38 -22.64 -14.41
CA GLU A 178 18.64 -21.21 -14.15
C GLU A 178 19.72 -20.62 -15.08
N GLY A 179 20.63 -21.47 -15.58
CA GLY A 179 21.66 -21.08 -16.56
C GLY A 179 21.19 -21.13 -18.02
N LYS A 180 20.01 -21.68 -18.31
CA LYS A 180 19.47 -21.90 -19.66
C LYS A 180 18.18 -21.12 -19.92
N ILE A 181 17.39 -20.89 -18.88
CA ILE A 181 16.10 -20.20 -18.91
C ILE A 181 16.18 -19.05 -17.91
N GLN A 182 16.00 -17.82 -18.40
CA GLN A 182 15.90 -16.67 -17.52
C GLN A 182 14.57 -16.71 -16.74
N TYR A 183 14.67 -16.42 -15.44
CA TYR A 183 13.49 -16.24 -14.59
C TYR A 183 12.53 -15.20 -15.13
N LEU A 184 11.26 -15.40 -14.78
CA LEU A 184 10.19 -14.46 -15.04
C LEU A 184 10.15 -13.43 -13.91
N THR A 185 10.04 -12.15 -14.26
CA THR A 185 10.03 -11.02 -13.31
C THR A 185 8.88 -10.07 -13.59
N ALA A 186 7.87 -10.53 -14.33
CA ALA A 186 6.75 -9.70 -14.74
C ALA A 186 5.94 -9.21 -13.54
N THR A 187 5.49 -7.97 -13.60
CA THR A 187 4.54 -7.37 -12.65
C THR A 187 3.20 -7.01 -13.29
N THR A 188 3.07 -7.24 -14.60
CA THR A 188 1.85 -6.97 -15.38
C THR A 188 1.44 -8.18 -16.22
N ASN A 189 0.14 -8.30 -16.50
CA ASN A 189 -0.42 -9.40 -17.29
C ASN A 189 0.21 -9.53 -18.69
N ASP A 190 0.39 -8.41 -19.40
CA ASP A 190 0.95 -8.40 -20.75
C ASP A 190 2.43 -8.79 -20.77
N GLU A 191 3.19 -8.30 -19.80
CA GLU A 191 4.60 -8.67 -19.64
C GLU A 191 4.75 -10.16 -19.31
N PHE A 192 3.90 -10.69 -18.43
CA PHE A 192 3.88 -12.11 -18.09
C PHE A 192 3.67 -12.99 -19.32
N LEU A 193 2.65 -12.69 -20.13
CA LEU A 193 2.36 -13.46 -21.33
C LEU A 193 3.52 -13.42 -22.33
N LYS A 194 4.11 -12.24 -22.54
CA LYS A 194 5.27 -12.06 -23.42
C LYS A 194 6.47 -12.89 -22.93
N GLN A 195 6.79 -12.80 -21.64
CA GLN A 195 7.91 -13.56 -21.05
C GLN A 195 7.66 -15.07 -21.19
N CYS A 196 6.46 -15.56 -20.88
CA CYS A 196 6.09 -16.97 -21.06
C CYS A 196 6.28 -17.46 -22.50
N GLU A 197 5.82 -16.71 -23.51
CA GLU A 197 5.99 -17.06 -24.93
C GLU A 197 7.46 -17.06 -25.38
N GLU A 198 8.29 -16.18 -24.83
CA GLU A 198 9.73 -16.17 -25.07
C GLU A 198 10.39 -17.43 -24.46
N ARG A 199 10.05 -17.78 -23.22
CA ARG A 199 10.63 -18.94 -22.52
C ARG A 199 10.15 -20.26 -23.12
N LYS A 200 8.88 -20.36 -23.52
CA LYS A 200 8.31 -21.49 -24.25
C LYS A 200 9.15 -21.87 -25.48
N LYS A 201 9.53 -20.88 -26.30
CA LYS A 201 10.36 -21.11 -27.50
C LYS A 201 11.76 -21.63 -27.18
N ILE A 202 12.27 -21.35 -25.99
CA ILE A 202 13.56 -21.84 -25.49
C ILE A 202 13.38 -23.27 -24.98
N VAL A 203 12.40 -23.51 -24.11
CA VAL A 203 12.08 -24.81 -23.52
C VAL A 203 11.85 -25.89 -24.59
N HIS A 204 11.09 -25.59 -25.64
CA HIS A 204 10.84 -26.53 -26.74
C HIS A 204 12.08 -26.90 -27.57
N LYS A 205 13.21 -26.19 -27.39
CA LYS A 205 14.50 -26.49 -28.03
C LYS A 205 15.49 -27.20 -27.10
N LEU A 206 15.15 -27.32 -25.82
CA LEU A 206 15.96 -28.00 -24.84
C LEU A 206 15.52 -29.46 -24.74
N ASP A 207 16.48 -30.35 -24.51
CA ASP A 207 16.19 -31.74 -24.20
C ASP A 207 15.60 -31.84 -22.79
N ASN A 208 14.53 -32.63 -22.63
CA ASN A 208 13.98 -32.96 -21.32
C ASN A 208 15.08 -33.64 -20.48
N PRO A 209 15.38 -33.15 -19.26
CA PRO A 209 16.43 -33.69 -18.41
C PRO A 209 16.20 -35.17 -18.00
N GLY A 210 14.97 -35.67 -18.09
CA GLY A 210 14.60 -37.05 -17.77
C GLY A 210 14.74 -37.41 -16.28
N GLY A 211 14.41 -38.67 -15.95
CA GLY A 211 14.61 -39.22 -14.61
C GLY A 211 13.70 -38.60 -13.55
N ALA A 212 14.23 -38.28 -12.37
CA ALA A 212 13.44 -37.85 -11.21
C ALA A 212 12.77 -36.47 -11.38
N VAL A 213 13.22 -35.65 -12.34
CA VAL A 213 12.70 -34.30 -12.60
C VAL A 213 11.82 -34.21 -13.86
N GLU A 214 11.68 -35.30 -14.63
CA GLU A 214 10.92 -35.35 -15.90
C GLU A 214 9.50 -34.82 -15.74
N GLY A 215 8.75 -35.34 -14.77
CA GLY A 215 7.37 -34.90 -14.52
C GLY A 215 7.25 -33.44 -14.04
N PHE A 216 8.30 -32.88 -13.43
CA PHE A 216 8.34 -31.46 -13.06
C PHE A 216 8.65 -30.57 -14.26
N TYR A 217 9.54 -31.03 -15.16
CA TYR A 217 9.84 -30.37 -16.42
C TYR A 217 8.60 -30.31 -17.33
N ASP A 218 7.90 -31.43 -17.49
CA ASP A 218 6.65 -31.50 -18.25
C ASP A 218 5.60 -30.53 -17.69
N LYS A 219 5.54 -30.39 -16.36
CA LYS A 219 4.62 -29.46 -15.71
C LYS A 219 5.00 -28.01 -15.97
N MET A 220 6.29 -27.66 -15.91
CA MET A 220 6.80 -26.33 -16.26
C MET A 220 6.46 -25.97 -17.71
N GLU A 221 6.69 -26.91 -18.64
CA GLU A 221 6.34 -26.74 -20.05
C GLU A 221 4.84 -26.53 -20.21
N GLU A 222 4.01 -27.30 -19.50
CA GLU A 222 2.55 -27.13 -19.50
C GLU A 222 2.11 -25.74 -19.02
N TYR A 223 2.74 -25.17 -18.00
CA TYR A 223 2.49 -23.78 -17.56
C TYR A 223 2.80 -22.76 -18.66
N LEU A 224 3.96 -22.89 -19.30
CA LEU A 224 4.39 -21.99 -20.37
C LEU A 224 3.50 -22.12 -21.61
N ASP A 225 3.13 -23.35 -21.97
CA ASP A 225 2.31 -23.65 -23.15
C ASP A 225 0.91 -23.06 -23.08
N ASN A 226 0.38 -22.97 -21.87
CA ASN A 226 -1.00 -22.59 -21.61
C ASN A 226 -1.11 -21.21 -20.93
N ALA A 227 -0.03 -20.42 -20.88
CA ALA A 227 0.02 -19.10 -20.23
C ALA A 227 -1.11 -18.16 -20.67
N SER A 228 -1.53 -18.24 -21.93
CA SER A 228 -2.65 -17.46 -22.50
C SER A 228 -4.01 -17.78 -21.87
N GLN A 229 -4.23 -18.99 -21.37
CA GLN A 229 -5.47 -19.36 -20.67
C GLN A 229 -5.59 -18.60 -19.35
N TYR A 230 -4.49 -18.50 -18.60
CA TYR A 230 -4.46 -17.81 -17.29
C TYR A 230 -4.49 -16.31 -17.47
N TYR A 231 -3.77 -15.77 -18.47
CA TYR A 231 -3.85 -14.36 -18.84
C TYR A 231 -5.30 -13.87 -18.97
N ARG A 232 -6.17 -14.63 -19.64
CA ARG A 232 -7.59 -14.26 -19.84
C ARG A 232 -8.41 -14.27 -18.55
N VAL A 233 -8.09 -15.16 -17.62
CA VAL A 233 -8.71 -15.22 -16.28
C VAL A 233 -8.28 -14.00 -15.44
N LEU A 234 -7.08 -13.46 -15.66
CA LEU A 234 -6.48 -12.36 -14.90
C LEU A 234 -6.76 -10.95 -15.47
N SER A 235 -7.18 -10.85 -16.75
CA SER A 235 -7.30 -9.57 -17.47
C SER A 235 -8.75 -9.10 -17.71
N SER A 236 -9.75 -9.82 -17.20
CA SER A 236 -11.16 -9.45 -17.37
C SER A 236 -11.70 -8.69 -16.15
N GLY A 237 -12.08 -7.43 -16.35
CA GLY A 237 -12.94 -6.68 -15.41
C GLY A 237 -14.38 -7.21 -15.39
N ASP A 238 -15.33 -6.42 -14.86
CA ASP A 238 -16.74 -6.78 -14.63
C ASP A 238 -17.35 -7.72 -15.70
N GLY A 239 -17.45 -9.02 -15.39
CA GLY A 239 -18.05 -10.05 -16.23
C GLY A 239 -17.06 -10.89 -17.06
N ILE A 240 -16.73 -12.09 -16.56
CA ILE A 240 -15.96 -13.10 -17.30
C ILE A 240 -16.85 -13.99 -18.18
N ASP A 241 -16.57 -14.11 -19.49
CA ASP A 241 -17.18 -15.13 -20.35
C ASP A 241 -16.36 -16.44 -20.32
N VAL A 242 -16.71 -17.35 -19.40
CA VAL A 242 -16.00 -18.62 -19.18
C VAL A 242 -15.91 -19.48 -20.45
N ALA A 243 -16.97 -19.49 -21.28
CA ALA A 243 -17.00 -20.25 -22.52
C ALA A 243 -15.92 -19.77 -23.51
N LYS A 244 -15.69 -18.45 -23.59
CA LYS A 244 -14.62 -17.85 -24.41
C LYS A 244 -13.22 -18.10 -23.84
N ILE A 245 -13.06 -18.11 -22.52
CA ILE A 245 -11.76 -18.38 -21.89
C ILE A 245 -11.26 -19.77 -22.27
N PHE A 246 -12.10 -20.79 -22.07
CA PHE A 246 -11.73 -22.19 -22.26
C PHE A 246 -12.04 -22.72 -23.67
N GLY A 247 -12.61 -21.90 -24.55
CA GLY A 247 -12.88 -22.25 -25.94
C GLY A 247 -13.88 -23.39 -26.11
N ASN A 248 -14.82 -23.53 -25.19
CA ASN A 248 -15.78 -24.64 -25.16
C ASN A 248 -17.22 -24.11 -25.20
N THR A 249 -17.92 -24.40 -26.29
CA THR A 249 -19.29 -23.95 -26.55
C THR A 249 -20.34 -24.63 -25.68
N ASP A 250 -19.99 -25.71 -24.98
CA ASP A 250 -20.89 -26.42 -24.08
C ASP A 250 -20.95 -25.81 -22.67
N ILE A 251 -20.13 -24.77 -22.41
CA ILE A 251 -20.13 -23.97 -21.18
C ILE A 251 -21.10 -22.80 -21.34
N CYS A 252 -21.99 -22.58 -20.36
CA CYS A 252 -22.91 -21.45 -20.36
C CYS A 252 -22.16 -20.12 -20.15
N THR A 253 -22.56 -19.07 -20.88
CA THR A 253 -22.06 -17.71 -20.64
C THR A 253 -22.64 -17.19 -19.32
N ILE A 254 -21.81 -17.07 -18.30
CA ILE A 254 -22.19 -16.54 -16.98
C ILE A 254 -21.22 -15.42 -16.65
N ASN A 255 -21.74 -14.22 -16.38
CA ASN A 255 -20.91 -13.12 -15.87
C ASN A 255 -20.52 -13.42 -14.42
N ILE A 256 -19.23 -13.36 -14.14
CA ILE A 256 -18.68 -13.60 -12.81
C ILE A 256 -18.13 -12.30 -12.24
N ASP A 257 -18.42 -12.04 -10.97
CA ASP A 257 -17.82 -10.95 -10.21
C ASP A 257 -16.35 -11.30 -9.91
N VAL A 258 -15.46 -10.38 -10.28
CA VAL A 258 -14.02 -10.48 -10.00
C VAL A 258 -13.64 -9.37 -9.05
N ASP A 259 -13.21 -9.74 -7.84
CA ASP A 259 -12.71 -8.80 -6.85
C ASP A 259 -11.32 -9.28 -6.40
N ASN A 260 -10.29 -8.46 -6.63
CA ASN A 260 -8.93 -8.68 -6.12
C ASN A 260 -8.38 -10.11 -6.31
N GLY A 261 -8.56 -10.72 -7.49
CA GLY A 261 -8.06 -12.08 -7.78
C GLY A 261 -8.94 -13.22 -7.25
N ILE A 262 -10.22 -12.94 -7.00
CA ILE A 262 -11.22 -13.92 -6.58
C ILE A 262 -12.40 -13.91 -7.56
N ILE A 263 -12.89 -15.10 -7.91
CA ILE A 263 -14.05 -15.34 -8.79
C ILE A 263 -15.18 -15.92 -7.93
N ILE A 264 -16.36 -15.28 -7.94
CA ILE A 264 -17.49 -15.67 -7.09
C ILE A 264 -18.64 -16.24 -7.91
N LEU A 265 -18.98 -17.51 -7.68
CA LEU A 265 -20.08 -18.22 -8.34
C LEU A 265 -21.20 -18.52 -7.35
N LYS A 266 -22.32 -17.81 -7.50
CA LYS A 266 -23.53 -18.03 -6.70
C LYS A 266 -24.39 -19.15 -7.30
N ASN A 267 -25.16 -19.84 -6.47
CA ASN A 267 -26.06 -20.91 -6.88
C ASN A 267 -25.32 -22.06 -7.63
N ILE A 268 -24.24 -22.56 -6.99
CA ILE A 268 -23.36 -23.62 -7.51
C ILE A 268 -24.09 -24.93 -7.83
N GLU A 269 -25.30 -25.13 -7.30
CA GLU A 269 -26.12 -26.32 -7.57
C GLU A 269 -26.83 -26.28 -8.92
N SER A 270 -26.97 -25.11 -9.54
CA SER A 270 -27.57 -24.99 -10.86
C SER A 270 -26.67 -25.59 -11.94
N GLU A 271 -27.25 -26.31 -12.89
CA GLU A 271 -26.51 -27.00 -13.96
C GLU A 271 -25.63 -26.06 -14.80
N GLU A 272 -26.10 -24.83 -15.03
CA GLU A 272 -25.34 -23.82 -15.78
C GLU A 272 -24.07 -23.39 -15.02
N VAL A 273 -24.20 -23.12 -13.71
CA VAL A 273 -23.08 -22.70 -12.86
C VAL A 273 -22.10 -23.85 -12.64
N LYS A 274 -22.56 -25.10 -12.46
CA LYS A 274 -21.69 -26.29 -12.39
C LYS A 274 -20.78 -26.41 -13.62
N LYS A 275 -21.33 -26.20 -14.81
CA LYS A 275 -20.56 -26.24 -16.07
C LYS A 275 -19.55 -25.10 -16.17
N ALA A 276 -19.88 -23.91 -15.67
CA ALA A 276 -18.96 -22.77 -15.62
C ALA A 276 -17.87 -22.94 -14.54
N TYR A 277 -18.18 -23.62 -13.44
CA TYR A 277 -17.27 -23.92 -12.34
C TYR A 277 -16.23 -25.00 -12.69
N ARG A 278 -16.67 -26.06 -13.38
CA ARG A 278 -15.87 -27.27 -13.67
C ARG A 278 -14.46 -27.00 -14.23
N PRO A 279 -14.24 -26.08 -15.19
CA PRO A 279 -12.92 -25.82 -15.79
C PRO A 279 -11.90 -25.23 -14.82
N PHE A 280 -12.33 -24.75 -13.64
CA PHE A 280 -11.44 -24.23 -12.62
C PHE A 280 -10.93 -25.33 -11.68
N VAL A 281 -11.62 -26.46 -11.58
CA VAL A 281 -11.34 -27.47 -10.54
C VAL A 281 -11.11 -28.88 -11.03
N SER A 282 -11.44 -29.18 -12.29
CA SER A 282 -11.26 -30.52 -12.86
C SER A 282 -10.61 -30.48 -14.21
N TYR A 283 -9.72 -31.44 -14.47
CA TYR A 283 -9.17 -31.66 -15.81
C TYR A 283 -10.22 -32.22 -16.79
N PHE A 284 -11.38 -32.66 -16.32
CA PHE A 284 -12.42 -33.31 -17.12
C PHE A 284 -13.63 -32.39 -17.37
N ALA A 285 -14.15 -32.41 -18.60
CA ALA A 285 -15.30 -31.60 -19.02
C ALA A 285 -16.60 -31.96 -18.28
N CYS A 286 -16.78 -33.24 -17.96
CA CYS A 286 -17.96 -33.76 -17.25
C CYS A 286 -17.57 -35.00 -16.44
N PRO A 287 -18.38 -35.39 -15.43
CA PRO A 287 -18.21 -36.66 -14.72
C PRO A 287 -18.17 -37.86 -15.67
N GLY A 288 -17.26 -38.80 -15.40
CA GLY A 288 -17.05 -40.01 -16.20
C GLY A 288 -16.32 -39.84 -17.54
N ALA A 289 -15.83 -38.63 -17.87
CA ALA A 289 -15.06 -38.42 -19.09
C ALA A 289 -13.71 -39.16 -19.05
N SER A 290 -13.24 -39.63 -20.22
CA SER A 290 -12.03 -40.47 -20.33
C SER A 290 -10.76 -39.72 -20.72
N LYS A 291 -10.85 -38.41 -21.00
CA LYS A 291 -9.73 -37.58 -21.45
C LYS A 291 -9.68 -36.23 -20.74
N HIS A 292 -8.48 -35.78 -20.39
CA HIS A 292 -8.25 -34.42 -19.91
C HIS A 292 -8.61 -33.41 -20.99
N THR A 293 -9.51 -32.50 -20.66
CA THR A 293 -9.99 -31.39 -21.51
C THR A 293 -9.45 -30.05 -21.02
N PHE A 294 -9.37 -29.85 -19.70
CA PHE A 294 -8.91 -28.61 -19.08
C PHE A 294 -7.54 -28.79 -18.43
N LYS A 295 -6.85 -27.66 -18.19
CA LYS A 295 -5.51 -27.62 -17.57
C LYS A 295 -5.51 -27.01 -16.16
N CYS A 296 -6.44 -26.08 -15.88
CA CYS A 296 -6.73 -25.54 -14.55
C CYS A 296 -5.55 -24.90 -13.80
N LEU A 297 -4.57 -24.31 -14.50
CA LEU A 297 -3.36 -23.79 -13.83
C LEU A 297 -3.50 -22.37 -13.24
N ALA A 298 -4.62 -21.65 -13.47
CA ALA A 298 -4.88 -20.36 -12.82
C ALA A 298 -5.34 -20.52 -11.37
N SER A 299 -6.07 -21.60 -11.10
CA SER A 299 -6.79 -21.80 -9.85
C SER A 299 -5.82 -22.20 -8.75
N LYS A 300 -5.74 -21.38 -7.71
CA LYS A 300 -4.96 -21.64 -6.51
C LYS A 300 -5.72 -22.57 -5.57
N SER A 301 -6.98 -22.25 -5.30
CA SER A 301 -7.87 -23.05 -4.46
C SER A 301 -9.32 -22.63 -4.68
N VAL A 302 -10.25 -23.47 -4.23
CA VAL A 302 -11.68 -23.15 -4.17
C VAL A 302 -12.19 -23.29 -2.76
N THR A 303 -13.06 -22.38 -2.34
CA THR A 303 -13.86 -22.50 -1.13
C THR A 303 -15.34 -22.52 -1.49
N ILE A 304 -16.04 -23.60 -1.14
CA ILE A 304 -17.48 -23.76 -1.33
C ILE A 304 -18.16 -23.49 0.00
N TYR A 305 -19.15 -22.62 0.02
CA TYR A 305 -20.02 -22.35 1.16
C TYR A 305 -21.35 -23.03 0.89
N CYS A 306 -21.69 -24.04 1.69
CA CYS A 306 -22.97 -24.74 1.60
C CYS A 306 -23.37 -25.28 2.98
N ASP A 307 -24.64 -25.63 3.16
CA ASP A 307 -25.09 -26.31 4.36
C ASP A 307 -24.96 -27.83 4.20
N PHE A 308 -24.30 -28.49 5.15
CA PHE A 308 -24.26 -29.94 5.23
C PHE A 308 -24.45 -30.43 6.67
N ARG A 309 -24.83 -31.70 6.84
CA ARG A 309 -25.23 -32.26 8.15
C ARG A 309 -24.51 -33.56 8.45
N PHE A 310 -24.18 -33.79 9.72
CA PHE A 310 -23.80 -35.11 10.21
C PHE A 310 -24.89 -35.62 11.14
N LEU A 311 -25.33 -36.87 10.96
CA LEU A 311 -26.39 -37.51 11.76
C LEU A 311 -27.62 -36.60 11.98
N ASP A 312 -28.05 -35.91 10.92
CA ASP A 312 -29.14 -34.92 10.89
C ASP A 312 -28.93 -33.61 11.67
N GLU A 313 -27.80 -33.41 12.37
CA GLU A 313 -27.42 -32.13 12.98
C GLU A 313 -26.68 -31.22 11.96
N ASN A 314 -27.08 -29.95 11.85
CA ASN A 314 -26.25 -28.93 11.21
C ASN A 314 -25.20 -28.47 12.21
N ILE A 315 -23.93 -28.74 11.91
CA ILE A 315 -22.82 -28.48 12.83
C ILE A 315 -22.37 -27.02 12.77
N GLY A 316 -22.52 -26.33 11.64
CA GLY A 316 -22.15 -24.93 11.44
C GLY A 316 -20.67 -24.61 11.72
N LYS A 317 -20.11 -23.61 11.04
CA LYS A 317 -18.72 -23.16 11.28
C LYS A 317 -17.67 -24.28 11.21
N LEU A 318 -17.92 -25.32 10.42
CA LEU A 318 -17.00 -26.41 10.14
C LEU A 318 -16.46 -26.24 8.72
N ARG A 319 -15.14 -26.30 8.56
CA ARG A 319 -14.49 -26.28 7.26
C ARG A 319 -13.79 -27.60 7.00
N LEU A 320 -14.23 -28.31 5.96
CA LEU A 320 -13.54 -29.48 5.42
C LEU A 320 -12.47 -29.00 4.45
N MET A 321 -11.22 -29.32 4.74
CA MET A 321 -10.06 -28.94 3.96
C MET A 321 -9.57 -30.13 3.14
N ASP A 322 -9.62 -30.02 1.82
CA ASP A 322 -8.81 -30.87 0.95
C ASP A 322 -7.35 -30.43 1.00
N THR A 323 -6.44 -31.40 1.03
CA THR A 323 -5.00 -31.15 1.15
C THR A 323 -4.23 -31.81 0.00
N PRO A 324 -3.11 -31.22 -0.45
CA PRO A 324 -2.27 -31.83 -1.48
C PRO A 324 -1.84 -33.24 -1.09
N GLY A 325 -1.90 -34.17 -2.06
CA GLY A 325 -1.47 -35.55 -1.85
C GLY A 325 0.00 -35.75 -2.15
N ILE A 326 0.76 -36.36 -1.23
CA ILE A 326 2.16 -36.71 -1.48
C ILE A 326 2.26 -37.67 -2.67
N GLY A 327 3.26 -37.42 -3.53
CA GLY A 327 3.52 -38.18 -4.75
C GLY A 327 2.97 -37.54 -6.04
N GLU A 328 2.27 -36.40 -5.95
CA GLU A 328 1.92 -35.60 -7.13
C GLU A 328 3.17 -34.89 -7.69
N CYS A 329 3.32 -34.87 -9.02
CA CYS A 329 4.39 -34.12 -9.72
C CYS A 329 4.07 -32.61 -9.73
N LYS A 330 3.92 -32.03 -8.54
CA LYS A 330 3.73 -30.60 -8.31
C LYS A 330 4.71 -30.12 -7.24
N LEU A 331 5.31 -28.96 -7.46
CA LEU A 331 6.17 -28.35 -6.44
C LEU A 331 5.34 -27.87 -5.26
N ASN A 332 5.98 -27.79 -4.09
CA ASN A 332 5.38 -27.31 -2.85
C ASN A 332 4.24 -28.18 -2.30
N VAL A 333 4.06 -29.43 -2.79
CA VAL A 333 3.05 -30.36 -2.26
C VAL A 333 3.39 -30.79 -0.82
N SER A 334 4.65 -31.12 -0.57
CA SER A 334 5.13 -31.52 0.76
C SER A 334 5.12 -30.33 1.72
N GLU A 335 5.55 -29.16 1.25
CA GLU A 335 5.54 -27.90 1.97
C GLU A 335 4.11 -27.47 2.31
N GLY A 336 3.17 -27.56 1.36
CA GLY A 336 1.76 -27.23 1.56
C GLY A 336 1.06 -28.18 2.54
N LEU A 337 1.36 -29.49 2.47
CA LEU A 337 0.87 -30.44 3.47
C LEU A 337 1.48 -30.18 4.85
N SER A 338 2.77 -29.85 4.91
CA SER A 338 3.47 -29.49 6.14
C SER A 338 2.87 -28.24 6.78
N GLN A 339 2.62 -27.21 5.98
CA GLN A 339 1.95 -25.97 6.40
C GLN A 339 0.53 -26.26 6.89
N ALA A 340 -0.24 -27.08 6.17
CA ALA A 340 -1.58 -27.46 6.57
C ALA A 340 -1.58 -28.18 7.93
N LEU A 341 -0.72 -29.18 8.09
CA LEU A 341 -0.58 -29.94 9.34
C LEU A 341 -0.11 -29.05 10.48
N ARG A 342 0.93 -28.23 10.29
CA ARG A 342 1.51 -27.36 11.33
C ARG A 342 0.60 -26.23 11.75
N ASN A 343 -0.04 -25.58 10.79
CA ASN A 343 -0.66 -24.28 11.02
C ASN A 343 -2.16 -24.35 10.79
N ASP A 344 -2.62 -24.90 9.66
CA ASP A 344 -4.00 -24.67 9.17
C ASP A 344 -5.07 -25.59 9.75
N LEU A 345 -4.71 -26.81 10.13
CA LEU A 345 -5.66 -27.80 10.63
C LEU A 345 -5.86 -27.71 12.15
N ASP A 346 -7.12 -27.90 12.54
CA ASP A 346 -7.54 -28.11 13.93
C ASP A 346 -7.70 -29.60 14.21
N ILE A 347 -8.20 -30.36 13.23
CA ILE A 347 -8.27 -31.82 13.24
C ILE A 347 -7.69 -32.33 11.92
N ALA A 348 -6.81 -33.32 11.99
CA ALA A 348 -6.27 -34.03 10.84
C ALA A 348 -6.80 -35.46 10.83
N VAL A 349 -7.48 -35.85 9.76
CA VAL A 349 -7.84 -37.23 9.46
C VAL A 349 -6.83 -37.76 8.46
N ALA A 350 -5.78 -38.38 8.99
CA ALA A 350 -4.79 -39.08 8.19
C ALA A 350 -5.41 -40.31 7.55
N THR A 351 -5.18 -40.49 6.27
CA THR A 351 -5.74 -41.63 5.55
C THR A 351 -4.72 -42.25 4.60
N ALA A 352 -4.85 -43.57 4.48
CA ALA A 352 -4.11 -44.38 3.54
C ALA A 352 -5.06 -45.41 2.94
N VAL A 353 -4.72 -45.90 1.75
CA VAL A 353 -5.50 -46.92 1.05
C VAL A 353 -4.93 -48.32 1.28
N ALA A 354 -5.81 -49.30 1.41
CA ALA A 354 -5.46 -50.72 1.27
C ALA A 354 -5.59 -51.12 -0.19
N LYS A 355 -4.47 -51.29 -0.89
CA LYS A 355 -4.45 -51.97 -2.19
C LYS A 355 -3.78 -53.34 -2.07
N PRO A 356 -4.21 -54.35 -2.86
CA PRO A 356 -3.63 -55.69 -2.82
C PRO A 356 -2.12 -55.72 -3.13
N ASN A 357 -1.62 -54.72 -3.88
CA ASN A 357 -0.23 -54.65 -4.34
C ASN A 357 0.71 -53.91 -3.36
N LEU A 358 1.97 -54.32 -3.29
CA LEU A 358 2.95 -53.90 -2.28
C LEU A 358 3.73 -52.61 -2.59
N ASN A 359 3.62 -52.05 -3.80
CA ASN A 359 4.49 -50.93 -4.24
C ASN A 359 4.19 -49.58 -3.58
N ASP A 360 3.01 -49.39 -2.98
CA ASP A 360 2.60 -48.11 -2.36
C ASP A 360 3.19 -47.89 -0.95
N LEU A 361 3.97 -48.85 -0.43
CA LEU A 361 4.56 -48.78 0.92
C LEU A 361 5.53 -47.62 1.10
N GLN A 362 6.25 -47.20 0.05
CA GLN A 362 7.19 -46.09 0.15
C GLN A 362 6.46 -44.76 0.33
N GLN A 363 5.43 -44.48 -0.47
CA GLN A 363 4.63 -43.26 -0.35
C GLN A 363 3.94 -43.14 1.01
N ILE A 364 3.49 -44.27 1.59
CA ILE A 364 2.93 -44.30 2.95
C ILE A 364 4.01 -43.96 3.99
N ARG A 365 5.24 -44.47 3.84
CA ARG A 365 6.35 -44.12 4.74
C ARG A 365 6.72 -42.65 4.63
N ASP A 366 6.83 -42.13 3.42
CA ASP A 366 7.14 -40.71 3.18
C ASP A 366 6.05 -39.81 3.83
N PHE A 367 4.78 -40.21 3.72
CA PHE A 367 3.68 -39.55 4.41
C PHE A 367 3.77 -39.65 5.93
N HIS A 368 4.09 -40.82 6.48
CA HIS A 368 4.28 -40.98 7.92
C HIS A 368 5.47 -40.16 8.43
N ASP A 369 6.55 -40.05 7.66
CA ASP A 369 7.71 -39.24 8.01
C ASP A 369 7.34 -37.75 8.09
N ILE A 370 6.54 -37.25 7.14
CA ILE A 370 5.95 -35.91 7.20
C ILE A 370 5.04 -35.80 8.42
N LEU A 371 4.08 -36.71 8.64
CA LEU A 371 3.21 -36.66 9.83
C LEU A 371 4.02 -36.60 11.14
N LYS A 372 5.02 -37.47 11.32
CA LYS A 372 5.86 -37.52 12.53
C LYS A 372 6.62 -36.22 12.73
N LYS A 373 7.20 -35.67 11.67
CA LYS A 373 7.94 -34.40 11.69
C LYS A 373 7.03 -33.21 12.01
N GLU A 374 5.89 -33.11 11.34
CA GLU A 374 5.02 -31.94 11.36
C GLU A 374 4.10 -31.91 12.59
N THR A 375 3.83 -33.06 13.20
CA THR A 375 3.04 -33.17 14.44
C THR A 375 3.89 -33.15 15.72
N ASN A 376 5.23 -33.12 15.59
CA ASN A 376 6.12 -33.09 16.73
C ASN A 376 5.84 -31.89 17.66
N GLY A 377 5.71 -32.16 18.96
CA GLY A 377 5.43 -31.14 19.97
C GLY A 377 3.98 -30.63 20.01
N ARG A 378 3.05 -31.25 19.29
CA ARG A 378 1.60 -30.93 19.31
C ARG A 378 0.71 -32.05 19.87
N ASN A 379 1.27 -33.06 20.53
CA ASN A 379 0.52 -34.21 21.10
C ASN A 379 -0.53 -34.76 20.11
N PRO A 380 -0.07 -35.48 19.06
CA PRO A 380 -0.90 -35.91 17.93
C PRO A 380 -2.21 -36.59 18.35
N GLU A 381 -2.21 -37.34 19.45
CA GLU A 381 -3.38 -38.00 20.03
C GLU A 381 -4.56 -37.08 20.38
N ASN A 382 -4.37 -35.76 20.39
CA ASN A 382 -5.45 -34.83 20.63
C ASN A 382 -6.20 -34.43 19.35
N TRP A 383 -5.57 -34.53 18.18
CA TRP A 383 -6.10 -33.90 16.96
C TRP A 383 -5.84 -34.67 15.67
N LEU A 384 -5.15 -35.82 15.75
CA LEU A 384 -4.85 -36.70 14.63
C LEU A 384 -5.68 -37.98 14.78
N TYR A 385 -6.55 -38.23 13.81
CA TYR A 385 -7.27 -39.48 13.64
C TYR A 385 -6.72 -40.21 12.42
N TYR A 386 -6.69 -41.54 12.43
CA TYR A 386 -6.21 -42.31 11.29
C TYR A 386 -7.33 -43.18 10.71
N MET A 387 -7.73 -42.90 9.47
CA MET A 387 -8.74 -43.65 8.72
C MET A 387 -8.10 -44.48 7.61
N TYR A 388 -8.33 -45.79 7.65
CA TYR A 388 -7.84 -46.69 6.61
C TYR A 388 -8.95 -46.99 5.61
N ASN A 389 -8.72 -46.64 4.33
CA ASN A 389 -9.72 -46.81 3.27
C ASN A 389 -9.48 -48.10 2.48
N VAL A 390 -10.43 -49.04 2.52
CA VAL A 390 -10.16 -50.45 2.18
C VAL A 390 -10.73 -50.92 0.82
N TYR A 391 -11.50 -50.08 0.10
CA TYR A 391 -12.12 -50.35 -1.22
C TYR A 391 -12.52 -51.82 -1.44
N SER A 392 -13.60 -52.25 -0.78
CA SER A 392 -13.97 -53.67 -0.68
C SER A 392 -14.49 -54.30 -1.98
N THR A 393 -14.81 -53.50 -3.01
CA THR A 393 -15.44 -53.95 -4.26
C THR A 393 -14.57 -54.79 -5.19
N ASP A 394 -13.28 -54.98 -4.88
CA ASP A 394 -12.32 -55.60 -5.82
C ASP A 394 -12.12 -57.12 -5.60
N ASN A 395 -12.88 -57.77 -4.69
CA ASN A 395 -12.80 -59.20 -4.31
C ASN A 395 -11.38 -59.75 -4.02
N ARG A 396 -10.40 -58.85 -3.86
CA ARG A 396 -8.96 -59.12 -3.73
C ARG A 396 -8.41 -58.79 -2.35
N MET A 397 -9.24 -58.25 -1.45
CA MET A 397 -8.87 -57.85 -0.10
C MET A 397 -9.56 -58.76 0.93
N THR A 398 -8.76 -59.37 1.82
CA THR A 398 -9.23 -60.25 2.89
C THR A 398 -8.89 -59.66 4.26
N SER A 399 -9.58 -60.13 5.30
CA SER A 399 -9.36 -59.72 6.69
C SER A 399 -7.90 -59.90 7.16
N SER A 400 -7.19 -60.93 6.67
CA SER A 400 -5.78 -61.17 7.01
C SER A 400 -4.81 -60.17 6.38
N ILE A 401 -5.09 -59.71 5.15
CA ILE A 401 -4.29 -58.65 4.50
C ILE A 401 -4.47 -57.33 5.26
N LEU A 402 -5.71 -57.01 5.64
CA LEU A 402 -6.04 -55.82 6.43
C LEU A 402 -5.32 -55.81 7.79
N LYS A 403 -5.38 -56.92 8.56
CA LYS A 403 -4.67 -57.09 9.83
C LYS A 403 -3.15 -56.86 9.71
N ASN A 404 -2.54 -57.43 8.66
CA ASN A 404 -1.11 -57.24 8.39
C ASN A 404 -0.75 -55.78 8.09
N ARG A 405 -1.62 -55.07 7.34
CA ARG A 405 -1.43 -53.66 7.00
C ARG A 405 -1.59 -52.75 8.23
N HIS A 406 -2.56 -53.02 9.09
CA HIS A 406 -2.66 -52.34 10.39
C HIS A 406 -1.39 -52.47 11.21
N SER A 407 -0.87 -53.71 11.34
CA SER A 407 0.39 -53.95 12.05
C SER A 407 1.55 -53.15 11.46
N PHE A 408 1.63 -53.05 10.13
CA PHE A 408 2.62 -52.23 9.46
C PHE A 408 2.47 -50.73 9.80
N ILE A 409 1.27 -50.16 9.63
CA ILE A 409 1.00 -48.73 9.85
C ILE A 409 1.29 -48.35 11.31
N LEU A 410 0.77 -49.12 12.27
CA LEU A 410 0.99 -48.87 13.70
C LEU A 410 2.47 -48.92 14.06
N LYS A 411 3.20 -49.93 13.54
CA LYS A 411 4.65 -50.04 13.77
C LYS A 411 5.40 -48.88 13.14
N ASP A 412 4.98 -48.42 11.96
CA ASP A 412 5.69 -47.39 11.20
C ASP A 412 5.46 -45.98 11.74
N LEU A 413 4.23 -45.66 12.15
CA LEU A 413 3.90 -44.44 12.88
C LEU A 413 4.64 -44.36 14.22
N ALA A 414 4.74 -45.48 14.94
CA ALA A 414 5.40 -45.53 16.24
C ALA A 414 6.95 -45.44 16.17
N LYS A 415 7.56 -45.52 14.97
CA LYS A 415 9.02 -45.37 14.82
C LYS A 415 9.44 -43.93 15.07
N THR A 416 10.45 -43.77 15.92
CA THR A 416 11.17 -42.51 16.11
C THR A 416 11.94 -42.12 14.84
N ILE A 417 11.96 -40.82 14.54
CA ILE A 417 12.81 -40.21 13.48
C ILE A 417 13.80 -39.23 14.13
N SER A 418 14.79 -38.73 13.38
CA SER A 418 15.75 -37.74 13.89
C SER A 418 15.07 -36.51 14.51
N ASP A 419 13.92 -36.14 13.96
CA ASP A 419 13.23 -34.88 14.22
C ASP A 419 12.13 -34.99 15.28
N GLY A 420 11.95 -36.15 15.95
CA GLY A 420 10.93 -36.32 16.99
C GLY A 420 10.51 -37.76 17.31
N PRO A 421 9.74 -37.97 18.40
CA PRO A 421 9.19 -39.29 18.72
C PRO A 421 8.20 -39.76 17.65
N GLY A 422 8.03 -41.07 17.53
CA GLY A 422 6.94 -41.63 16.72
C GLY A 422 5.56 -41.30 17.29
N ILE A 423 4.54 -41.43 16.46
CA ILE A 423 3.14 -41.19 16.80
C ILE A 423 2.55 -42.46 17.42
N LYS A 424 1.94 -42.34 18.60
CA LYS A 424 1.20 -43.42 19.27
C LYS A 424 -0.25 -43.00 19.45
N LEU A 425 -1.13 -43.64 18.69
CA LEU A 425 -2.58 -43.43 18.76
C LEU A 425 -3.22 -44.61 19.49
N SER A 426 -4.26 -44.36 20.28
CA SER A 426 -5.08 -45.41 20.89
C SER A 426 -5.95 -46.09 19.83
N GLU A 427 -6.49 -47.27 20.12
CA GLU A 427 -7.40 -47.99 19.20
C GLU A 427 -8.65 -47.16 18.83
N THR A 428 -9.08 -46.24 19.69
CA THR A 428 -10.21 -45.33 19.41
C THR A 428 -9.91 -44.30 18.31
N HIS A 429 -8.64 -44.03 18.03
CA HIS A 429 -8.18 -43.08 17.01
C HIS A 429 -8.01 -43.71 15.61
N PHE A 430 -8.51 -44.94 15.44
CA PHE A 430 -8.46 -45.68 14.19
C PHE A 430 -9.86 -46.08 13.73
N ALA A 431 -10.11 -45.97 12.43
CA ALA A 431 -11.29 -46.55 11.80
C ALA A 431 -10.95 -47.13 10.42
N ASP A 432 -11.54 -48.29 10.12
CA ASP A 432 -11.56 -48.85 8.77
C ASP A 432 -12.86 -48.45 8.08
N ILE A 433 -12.71 -47.90 6.89
CA ILE A 433 -13.82 -47.38 6.09
C ILE A 433 -13.75 -47.90 4.66
N ASP A 434 -14.91 -47.96 4.03
CA ASP A 434 -15.05 -48.00 2.59
C ASP A 434 -15.72 -46.71 2.13
N ALA A 435 -14.90 -45.78 1.62
CA ALA A 435 -15.37 -44.47 1.19
C ALA A 435 -16.24 -44.52 -0.08
N LEU A 436 -16.18 -45.61 -0.86
CA LEU A 436 -16.97 -45.76 -2.09
C LEU A 436 -18.45 -46.00 -1.77
N ILE A 437 -18.72 -46.84 -0.77
CA ILE A 437 -20.08 -47.22 -0.34
C ILE A 437 -20.52 -46.51 0.95
N ASN A 438 -19.65 -45.70 1.54
CA ASN A 438 -19.89 -44.95 2.78
C ASN A 438 -20.28 -45.87 3.96
N LYS A 439 -19.49 -46.92 4.20
CA LYS A 439 -19.71 -47.89 5.29
C LYS A 439 -18.43 -48.17 6.08
N GLY A 440 -18.59 -48.45 7.37
CA GLY A 440 -17.52 -48.94 8.24
C GLY A 440 -17.24 -50.41 8.02
N ILE A 441 -15.98 -50.80 8.24
CA ILE A 441 -15.54 -52.19 8.17
C ILE A 441 -15.12 -52.64 9.57
N VAL A 442 -15.64 -53.78 10.00
CA VAL A 442 -15.26 -54.42 11.26
C VAL A 442 -14.48 -55.69 10.94
N CYS A 443 -13.16 -55.65 11.11
CA CYS A 443 -12.32 -56.79 10.81
C CYS A 443 -12.62 -57.96 11.79
N PRO A 444 -13.01 -59.15 11.30
CA PRO A 444 -13.39 -60.27 12.14
C PRO A 444 -12.18 -60.99 12.75
N GLU A 445 -12.41 -61.67 13.87
CA GLU A 445 -11.36 -62.42 14.57
C GLU A 445 -10.83 -63.60 13.73
N GLU A 446 -11.67 -64.19 12.88
CA GLU A 446 -11.30 -65.30 11.99
C GLU A 446 -10.59 -64.83 10.71
N ASP A 447 -9.62 -65.62 10.24
CA ASP A 447 -8.88 -65.33 9.02
C ASP A 447 -9.59 -65.88 7.78
N ASN A 448 -9.50 -65.15 6.65
CA ASN A 448 -10.10 -65.43 5.34
C ASN A 448 -11.60 -65.09 5.13
N ILE A 449 -12.19 -64.26 6.00
CA ILE A 449 -13.51 -63.66 5.71
C ILE A 449 -13.35 -62.49 4.72
N MET A 450 -14.30 -62.39 3.79
CA MET A 450 -14.37 -61.32 2.78
C MET A 450 -14.85 -60.03 3.43
N LEU A 451 -14.19 -58.91 3.14
CA LEU A 451 -14.51 -57.63 3.79
C LEU A 451 -15.90 -57.09 3.48
N GLU A 452 -16.55 -57.56 2.42
CA GLU A 452 -17.95 -57.23 2.13
C GLU A 452 -18.92 -57.76 3.19
N GLU A 453 -18.59 -58.91 3.80
CA GLU A 453 -19.35 -59.55 4.88
C GLU A 453 -19.07 -58.91 6.24
N CYS A 454 -18.02 -58.09 6.31
CA CYS A 454 -17.54 -57.41 7.52
C CYS A 454 -18.10 -55.98 7.66
N ARG A 455 -19.04 -55.59 6.80
CA ARG A 455 -19.60 -54.23 6.77
C ARG A 455 -20.54 -54.02 7.95
N ASP A 456 -20.34 -52.92 8.67
CA ASP A 456 -21.23 -52.49 9.75
C ASP A 456 -22.19 -51.42 9.21
N GLU A 457 -23.47 -51.78 9.06
CA GLU A 457 -24.48 -50.87 8.53
C GLU A 457 -24.74 -49.67 9.44
N THR A 458 -24.44 -49.78 10.73
CA THR A 458 -24.65 -48.73 11.74
C THR A 458 -23.51 -47.72 11.80
N LYS A 459 -22.37 -48.03 11.18
CA LYS A 459 -21.20 -47.16 11.11
C LYS A 459 -21.05 -46.59 9.71
N SER A 460 -21.41 -45.32 9.55
CA SER A 460 -21.21 -44.54 8.32
C SER A 460 -20.04 -43.56 8.47
N LEU A 461 -19.56 -42.95 7.39
CA LEU A 461 -18.58 -41.85 7.48
C LEU A 461 -19.12 -40.73 8.38
N SER A 462 -20.39 -40.35 8.23
CA SER A 462 -21.00 -39.33 9.08
C SER A 462 -20.96 -39.71 10.57
N THR A 463 -21.17 -40.99 10.92
CA THR A 463 -21.07 -41.48 12.31
C THR A 463 -19.64 -41.39 12.85
N PHE A 464 -18.64 -41.73 12.02
CA PHE A 464 -17.23 -41.63 12.42
C PHE A 464 -16.80 -40.18 12.60
N PHE A 465 -17.16 -39.29 11.67
CA PHE A 465 -16.79 -37.88 11.76
C PHE A 465 -17.51 -37.16 12.89
N ASP A 466 -18.75 -37.53 13.21
CA ASP A 466 -19.44 -37.06 14.41
C ASP A 466 -18.68 -37.47 15.69
N THR A 467 -18.24 -38.73 15.77
CA THR A 467 -17.41 -39.24 16.87
C THR A 467 -16.09 -38.48 16.98
N ILE A 468 -15.37 -38.33 15.85
CA ILE A 468 -14.09 -37.60 15.79
C ILE A 468 -14.27 -36.17 16.30
N LEU A 469 -15.32 -35.48 15.83
CA LEU A 469 -15.59 -34.12 16.27
C LEU A 469 -15.93 -34.09 17.76
N HIS A 470 -16.75 -35.00 18.27
CA HIS A 470 -17.08 -35.05 19.69
C HIS A 470 -15.85 -35.33 20.59
N GLU A 471 -14.96 -36.22 20.17
CA GLU A 471 -13.75 -36.55 20.92
C GLU A 471 -12.69 -35.44 20.85
N MET A 472 -12.51 -34.82 19.69
CA MET A 472 -11.41 -33.88 19.43
C MET A 472 -11.78 -32.42 19.62
N VAL A 473 -13.06 -32.03 19.56
CA VAL A 473 -13.44 -30.60 19.69
C VAL A 473 -12.99 -29.99 21.02
N ASP A 474 -13.03 -30.77 22.10
CA ASP A 474 -12.58 -30.35 23.43
C ASP A 474 -11.04 -30.20 23.53
N SER A 475 -10.31 -30.81 22.59
CA SER A 475 -8.85 -30.74 22.53
C SER A 475 -8.35 -29.54 21.70
N ILE A 476 -9.15 -29.06 20.73
CA ILE A 476 -8.80 -27.94 19.84
C ILE A 476 -8.43 -26.70 20.66
N GLU A 477 -9.19 -26.43 21.72
CA GLU A 477 -8.90 -25.30 22.61
C GLU A 477 -7.51 -25.43 23.25
N LYS A 478 -7.13 -26.63 23.69
CA LYS A 478 -5.80 -26.88 24.27
C LYS A 478 -4.71 -26.69 23.23
N VAL A 479 -4.97 -27.12 21.99
CA VAL A 479 -4.05 -26.93 20.86
C VAL A 479 -3.84 -25.44 20.60
N ASP A 480 -4.90 -24.66 20.48
CA ASP A 480 -4.81 -23.20 20.30
C ASP A 480 -4.07 -22.52 21.46
N GLU A 481 -4.37 -22.94 22.69
CA GLU A 481 -3.72 -22.43 23.89
C GLU A 481 -2.20 -22.71 23.88
N VAL A 482 -1.74 -23.83 23.33
CA VAL A 482 -0.31 -24.11 23.14
C VAL A 482 0.34 -23.06 22.23
N PHE A 483 -0.28 -22.72 21.09
CA PHE A 483 0.26 -21.67 20.20
C PHE A 483 0.27 -20.30 20.89
N TYR A 484 -0.79 -19.94 21.60
CA TYR A 484 -0.88 -18.66 22.29
C TYR A 484 0.14 -18.56 23.42
N LYS A 485 0.28 -19.60 24.25
CA LYS A 485 1.24 -19.63 25.35
C LYS A 485 2.68 -19.64 24.84
N GLN A 486 3.01 -20.48 23.86
CA GLN A 486 4.39 -20.62 23.37
C GLN A 486 4.85 -19.35 22.64
N SER A 487 4.00 -18.78 21.77
CA SER A 487 4.31 -17.50 21.14
C SER A 487 4.37 -16.34 22.12
N ASN A 488 3.56 -16.37 23.20
CA ASN A 488 3.67 -15.36 24.26
C ASN A 488 4.92 -15.53 25.13
N ILE A 489 5.34 -16.75 25.43
CA ILE A 489 6.62 -17.01 26.11
C ILE A 489 7.75 -16.48 25.25
N HIS A 490 7.78 -16.85 23.96
CA HIS A 490 8.83 -16.37 23.06
C HIS A 490 8.78 -14.84 22.86
N PHE A 491 7.59 -14.24 22.81
CA PHE A 491 7.45 -12.78 22.80
C PHE A 491 8.03 -12.15 24.07
N ASN A 492 7.79 -12.73 25.25
CA ASN A 492 8.34 -12.22 26.50
C ASN A 492 9.87 -12.39 26.52
N ASP A 493 10.41 -13.51 26.04
CA ASP A 493 11.86 -13.71 25.91
C ASP A 493 12.47 -12.64 24.97
N VAL A 494 11.80 -12.35 23.85
CA VAL A 494 12.18 -11.27 22.93
C VAL A 494 12.01 -9.89 23.57
N GLU A 495 10.98 -9.67 24.39
CA GLU A 495 10.78 -8.40 25.11
C GLU A 495 11.91 -8.19 26.13
N ASP A 496 12.28 -9.24 26.86
CA ASP A 496 13.42 -9.23 27.80
C ASP A 496 14.75 -9.02 27.06
N ASP A 497 14.97 -9.70 25.93
CA ASP A 497 16.15 -9.49 25.08
C ASP A 497 16.20 -8.07 24.51
N PHE A 498 15.06 -7.50 24.13
CA PHE A 498 14.98 -6.11 23.68
C PHE A 498 15.33 -5.13 24.80
N GLU A 499 14.81 -5.35 26.02
CA GLU A 499 15.15 -4.54 27.19
C GLU A 499 16.63 -4.72 27.60
N ASN A 500 17.20 -5.92 27.46
CA ASN A 500 18.63 -6.15 27.64
C ASN A 500 19.46 -5.37 26.60
N ILE A 501 19.09 -5.41 25.32
CA ILE A 501 19.73 -4.62 24.26
C ILE A 501 19.63 -3.13 24.58
N LYS A 502 18.47 -2.66 25.06
CA LYS A 502 18.27 -1.27 25.47
C LYS A 502 19.19 -0.90 26.65
N GLN A 503 19.36 -1.78 27.63
CA GLN A 503 20.31 -1.59 28.73
C GLN A 503 21.77 -1.63 28.26
N GLU A 504 22.14 -2.56 27.39
CA GLU A 504 23.48 -2.65 26.80
C GLU A 504 23.84 -1.37 26.02
N ILE A 505 22.89 -0.89 25.23
CA ILE A 505 22.96 0.41 24.54
C ILE A 505 23.11 1.57 25.54
N GLN A 506 22.38 1.55 26.67
CA GLN A 506 22.49 2.58 27.71
C GLN A 506 23.83 2.53 28.46
N HIS A 507 24.41 1.33 28.66
CA HIS A 507 25.65 1.10 29.37
C HIS A 507 26.91 1.35 28.54
N LEU A 508 26.79 1.32 27.22
CA LEU A 508 27.73 1.97 26.32
C LEU A 508 27.66 3.48 26.59
N ALA A 509 28.37 3.90 27.65
CA ALA A 509 28.62 5.29 27.91
C ALA A 509 29.30 5.83 26.66
N ILE A 510 28.56 6.59 25.87
CA ILE A 510 29.14 7.57 24.97
C ILE A 510 30.14 8.30 25.88
N CYS A 511 31.43 8.24 25.56
CA CYS A 511 32.36 9.23 26.09
C CYS A 511 31.63 10.57 26.00
N SER A 512 31.74 11.44 26.99
CA SER A 512 31.28 12.81 26.82
C SER A 512 32.13 13.44 25.70
N TYR A 513 31.87 13.07 24.44
CA TYR A 513 32.21 13.83 23.26
C TYR A 513 31.41 15.09 23.49
N ASP A 514 32.18 16.09 23.86
CA ASP A 514 31.88 17.07 24.87
C ASP A 514 30.53 17.80 24.63
N ASN A 515 29.93 18.36 25.68
CA ASN A 515 28.91 19.40 25.49
C ASN A 515 29.41 20.46 24.50
N GLN A 516 30.74 20.64 24.37
CA GLN A 516 31.37 21.51 23.38
C GLN A 516 31.00 21.22 21.92
N VAL A 517 30.70 19.98 21.50
CA VAL A 517 30.30 19.70 20.10
C VAL A 517 28.83 20.05 19.87
N ILE A 518 27.95 19.71 20.82
CA ILE A 518 26.55 20.13 20.76
C ILE A 518 26.50 21.66 20.83
N ASP A 519 27.29 22.27 21.71
CA ASP A 519 27.47 23.72 21.80
C ASP A 519 28.10 24.28 20.52
N PHE A 520 29.00 23.56 19.85
CA PHE A 520 29.60 23.98 18.59
C PHE A 520 28.58 23.93 17.44
N ILE A 521 27.85 22.84 17.26
CA ILE A 521 26.79 22.72 16.25
C ILE A 521 25.66 23.71 16.57
N ALA A 522 25.25 23.82 17.83
CA ALA A 522 24.28 24.82 18.27
C ALA A 522 24.80 26.24 18.02
N LYS A 523 26.10 26.50 18.20
CA LYS A 523 26.72 27.77 17.85
C LYS A 523 26.74 28.00 16.34
N GLN A 524 27.08 27.01 15.51
CA GLN A 524 27.00 27.13 14.05
C GLN A 524 25.57 27.39 13.57
N MET A 525 24.59 26.69 14.15
CA MET A 525 23.17 26.93 13.90
C MET A 525 22.72 28.31 14.37
N ASN A 526 23.24 28.79 15.50
CA ASN A 526 22.96 30.13 16.01
C ASN A 526 23.64 31.23 15.17
N ASP A 527 24.85 30.99 14.66
CA ASP A 527 25.54 31.91 13.74
C ASP A 527 24.77 31.99 12.40
N LEU A 528 24.30 30.85 11.89
CA LEU A 528 23.37 30.79 10.75
C LEU A 528 22.06 31.53 11.04
N TYR A 529 21.49 31.32 12.23
CA TYR A 529 20.26 31.99 12.66
C TYR A 529 20.41 33.51 12.65
N GLU A 530 21.43 34.01 13.36
CA GLU A 530 21.64 35.45 13.48
C GLU A 530 21.97 36.06 12.12
N ALA A 531 22.71 35.35 11.25
CA ALA A 531 22.96 35.80 9.87
C ALA A 531 21.66 35.91 9.03
N ILE A 532 20.76 34.94 9.14
CA ILE A 532 19.47 34.94 8.41
C ILE A 532 18.51 35.98 8.99
N LYS A 533 18.42 36.07 10.31
CA LYS A 533 17.55 37.01 11.04
C LYS A 533 17.94 38.46 10.79
N HIS A 534 19.23 38.75 10.71
CA HIS A 534 19.74 40.08 10.40
C HIS A 534 19.89 40.35 8.88
N LEU A 535 19.52 39.38 8.03
CA LEU A 535 19.55 39.56 6.59
C LEU A 535 18.51 40.60 6.18
N ASN A 536 18.97 41.75 5.68
CA ASN A 536 18.09 42.78 5.15
C ASN A 536 17.61 42.38 3.74
N ILE A 537 16.49 41.65 3.71
CA ILE A 537 15.83 41.24 2.47
C ILE A 537 14.77 42.27 2.12
N ASP A 538 15.23 43.29 1.41
CA ASP A 538 14.39 44.24 0.74
C ASP A 538 14.19 43.76 -0.70
N LEU A 539 12.95 43.42 -1.04
CA LEU A 539 12.53 43.03 -2.38
C LEU A 539 12.63 44.20 -3.37
N LYS A 540 12.84 45.44 -2.86
CA LYS A 540 13.01 46.68 -3.61
C LYS A 540 11.99 46.81 -4.73
N LEU A 541 10.75 46.40 -4.48
CA LEU A 541 9.67 46.57 -5.44
C LEU A 541 9.23 48.05 -5.48
N TYR A 542 9.56 48.82 -4.43
CA TYR A 542 9.24 50.24 -4.29
C TYR A 542 10.32 51.14 -3.65
N ASP A 543 11.54 50.64 -3.35
CA ASP A 543 12.59 51.43 -2.70
C ASP A 543 13.35 52.38 -3.66
N THR A 544 14.14 53.31 -3.12
CA THR A 544 13.91 54.72 -2.80
C THR A 544 15.28 55.34 -2.54
N GLY A 545 15.58 56.50 -3.13
CA GLY A 545 16.86 57.17 -2.90
C GLY A 545 16.72 58.66 -3.04
N ASN A 546 17.27 59.39 -2.05
CA ASN A 546 17.64 60.78 -2.24
C ASN A 546 18.37 60.92 -3.60
N HIS A 547 17.78 61.75 -4.48
CA HIS A 547 18.08 62.02 -5.91
C HIS A 547 19.59 62.17 -6.25
N PRO A 548 20.09 62.08 -7.51
CA PRO A 548 19.43 62.12 -8.85
C PRO A 548 19.98 61.15 -9.94
N GLY A 549 19.19 60.86 -11.01
CA GLY A 549 19.71 60.27 -12.26
C GLY A 549 18.98 59.04 -12.83
N GLU A 550 17.71 59.21 -13.17
CA GLU A 550 16.87 58.47 -14.14
C GLU A 550 17.01 56.93 -14.30
N GLU A 551 16.25 56.19 -13.48
CA GLU A 551 15.42 55.08 -13.93
C GLU A 551 14.15 55.03 -13.05
N LEU A 552 12.95 55.05 -13.66
CA LEU A 552 11.67 55.33 -12.98
C LEU A 552 11.20 54.13 -12.13
N THR A 553 11.20 54.25 -10.80
CA THR A 553 10.61 53.24 -9.89
C THR A 553 9.14 52.98 -10.22
N LEU A 554 8.69 51.73 -10.01
CA LEU A 554 7.29 51.29 -10.24
C LEU A 554 6.28 52.23 -9.56
N SER A 555 6.55 52.59 -8.30
CA SER A 555 5.78 53.57 -7.52
C SER A 555 5.63 54.91 -8.26
N ARG A 556 6.70 55.44 -8.86
CA ARG A 556 6.65 56.72 -9.59
C ARG A 556 5.90 56.62 -10.91
N LYS A 557 6.00 55.50 -11.65
CA LYS A 557 5.25 55.31 -12.92
C LYS A 557 3.74 55.27 -12.67
N ILE A 558 3.30 54.46 -11.72
CA ILE A 558 1.87 54.35 -11.35
C ILE A 558 1.38 55.67 -10.73
N LYS A 559 2.16 56.27 -9.82
CA LYS A 559 1.82 57.57 -9.22
C LYS A 559 1.72 58.68 -10.24
N ASN A 560 2.58 58.70 -11.26
CA ASN A 560 2.50 59.66 -12.36
C ASN A 560 1.27 59.45 -13.22
N TYR A 561 0.92 58.19 -13.53
CA TYR A 561 -0.25 57.85 -14.34
C TYR A 561 -1.57 58.23 -13.65
N CYS A 562 -1.62 58.16 -12.31
CA CYS A 562 -2.83 58.43 -11.54
C CYS A 562 -2.95 59.87 -11.00
N LYS A 563 -2.11 60.81 -11.46
CA LYS A 563 -2.17 62.20 -10.97
C LYS A 563 -3.44 62.93 -11.42
N PRO A 564 -3.89 63.97 -10.69
CA PRO A 564 -5.05 64.77 -11.08
C PRO A 564 -4.96 65.39 -12.48
N GLU A 565 -3.75 65.74 -12.95
CA GLU A 565 -3.54 66.30 -14.29
C GLU A 565 -3.73 65.27 -15.42
N GLU A 566 -3.80 63.98 -15.07
CA GLU A 566 -4.01 62.86 -16.00
C GLU A 566 -5.46 62.35 -16.02
N TYR A 567 -6.37 62.94 -15.24
CA TYR A 567 -7.80 62.59 -15.27
C TYR A 567 -8.41 62.99 -16.62
N GLY A 568 -9.41 62.26 -17.08
CA GLY A 568 -10.12 62.51 -18.35
C GLY A 568 -9.34 62.20 -19.62
N LYS A 569 -8.04 61.85 -19.54
CA LYS A 569 -7.23 61.55 -20.73
C LYS A 569 -7.60 60.23 -21.39
N GLU A 570 -7.99 59.23 -20.59
CA GLU A 570 -8.48 57.96 -21.16
C GLU A 570 -9.86 58.15 -21.79
N LEU A 571 -10.71 58.98 -21.18
CA LEU A 571 -11.99 59.37 -21.75
C LEU A 571 -11.84 60.07 -23.11
N MET A 572 -10.95 61.06 -23.22
CA MET A 572 -10.66 61.69 -24.52
C MET A 572 -10.14 60.69 -25.56
N PHE A 573 -9.28 59.76 -25.13
CA PHE A 573 -8.71 58.75 -26.01
C PHE A 573 -9.78 57.80 -26.56
N ILE A 574 -10.71 57.31 -25.73
CA ILE A 574 -11.79 56.43 -26.21
C ILE A 574 -12.81 57.16 -27.08
N LEU A 575 -12.89 58.50 -26.98
CA LEU A 575 -13.76 59.36 -27.76
C LEU A 575 -13.06 60.00 -28.98
N ASP A 576 -11.81 59.65 -29.24
CA ASP A 576 -11.00 60.16 -30.37
C ASP A 576 -10.94 61.70 -30.44
N VAL A 577 -10.87 62.36 -29.29
CA VAL A 577 -10.76 63.83 -29.18
C VAL A 577 -9.29 64.24 -29.08
N GLU A 578 -8.88 65.31 -29.79
CA GLU A 578 -7.52 65.85 -29.69
C GLU A 578 -7.16 66.21 -28.24
N ARG A 579 -5.98 65.78 -27.79
CA ARG A 579 -5.54 65.95 -26.40
C ARG A 579 -5.21 67.42 -26.09
N TYR A 580 -5.96 68.03 -25.18
CA TYR A 580 -5.60 69.30 -24.54
C TYR A 580 -5.54 69.15 -23.01
N PRO A 581 -4.70 69.92 -22.28
CA PRO A 581 -4.63 69.84 -20.83
C PRO A 581 -5.92 70.38 -20.18
N ILE A 582 -6.62 69.54 -19.40
CA ILE A 582 -7.85 69.91 -18.67
C ILE A 582 -7.64 71.12 -17.75
N SER A 583 -6.41 71.34 -17.28
CA SER A 583 -6.07 72.40 -16.33
C SER A 583 -6.18 73.83 -16.87
N GLN A 584 -6.48 74.03 -18.16
CA GLN A 584 -6.58 75.36 -18.76
C GLN A 584 -8.02 75.82 -19.04
N ASP A 585 -8.95 74.91 -19.33
CA ASP A 585 -10.34 75.25 -19.69
C ASP A 585 -11.29 74.05 -19.52
N PHE A 586 -11.98 74.00 -18.38
CA PHE A 586 -12.87 72.89 -18.00
C PHE A 586 -14.16 72.88 -18.83
N ASP A 587 -14.67 74.05 -19.20
CA ASP A 587 -15.89 74.17 -20.00
C ASP A 587 -15.63 73.70 -21.44
N ARG A 588 -14.47 74.05 -22.00
CA ARG A 588 -14.04 73.54 -23.31
C ARG A 588 -13.82 72.02 -23.31
N PHE A 589 -13.27 71.45 -22.24
CA PHE A 589 -13.11 70.01 -22.08
C PHE A 589 -14.45 69.26 -22.20
N PHE A 590 -15.47 69.73 -21.48
CA PHE A 590 -16.81 69.13 -21.54
C PHE A 590 -17.48 69.37 -22.90
N SER A 591 -17.34 70.57 -23.47
CA SER A 591 -17.86 70.87 -24.80
C SER A 591 -17.32 69.92 -25.88
N ASP A 592 -16.01 69.68 -25.92
CA ASP A 592 -15.38 68.82 -26.93
C ASP A 592 -15.78 67.33 -26.73
N ILE A 593 -15.90 66.87 -25.48
CA ILE A 593 -16.37 65.52 -25.14
C ILE A 593 -17.83 65.35 -25.50
N GLU A 594 -18.68 66.31 -25.17
CA GLU A 594 -20.10 66.29 -25.53
C GLU A 594 -20.29 66.27 -27.04
N GLU A 595 -19.52 67.06 -27.79
CA GLU A 595 -19.54 67.04 -29.25
C GLU A 595 -19.18 65.64 -29.78
N SER A 596 -18.13 65.00 -29.24
CA SER A 596 -17.79 63.63 -29.61
C SER A 596 -18.88 62.61 -29.20
N LEU A 597 -19.46 62.77 -28.00
CA LEU A 597 -20.54 61.92 -27.52
C LEU A 597 -21.79 62.02 -28.40
N ARG A 598 -22.08 63.15 -29.06
CA ARG A 598 -23.20 63.26 -30.02
C ARG A 598 -23.08 62.27 -31.18
N PHE A 599 -21.85 61.94 -31.58
CA PHE A 599 -21.61 60.96 -32.65
C PHE A 599 -21.80 59.51 -32.17
N GLN A 600 -21.63 59.24 -30.87
CA GLN A 600 -21.77 57.89 -30.28
C GLN A 600 -23.19 57.64 -29.73
N ILE A 601 -23.74 58.64 -29.04
CA ILE A 601 -25.08 58.69 -28.47
C ILE A 601 -25.89 59.66 -29.33
N THR A 602 -26.35 59.20 -30.49
CA THR A 602 -27.09 60.05 -31.45
C THR A 602 -28.47 60.43 -30.92
N TRP A 603 -29.06 61.49 -31.49
CA TRP A 603 -30.43 61.90 -31.18
C TRP A 603 -31.45 60.77 -31.43
N ASP A 604 -31.22 59.95 -32.46
CA ASP A 604 -32.03 58.77 -32.75
C ASP A 604 -31.94 57.72 -31.62
N ASN A 605 -30.72 57.43 -31.13
CA ASN A 605 -30.52 56.51 -30.00
C ASN A 605 -31.21 57.01 -28.73
N TRP A 606 -31.15 58.32 -28.47
CA TRP A 606 -31.83 58.96 -27.34
C TRP A 606 -33.36 58.82 -27.42
N ASN A 607 -33.97 59.11 -28.58
CA ASN A 607 -35.42 58.94 -28.74
C ASN A 607 -35.89 57.49 -28.66
N MET A 608 -34.99 56.55 -28.98
CA MET A 608 -35.25 55.11 -28.85
C MET A 608 -34.96 54.57 -27.44
N ASN A 609 -34.57 55.42 -26.48
CA ASN A 609 -34.14 55.07 -25.11
C ASN A 609 -32.98 54.05 -25.08
N GLN A 610 -32.05 54.13 -26.03
CA GLN A 610 -30.86 53.27 -26.14
C GLN A 610 -29.56 53.98 -25.71
N ASP A 611 -29.68 55.22 -25.26
CA ASP A 611 -28.59 56.07 -24.81
C ASP A 611 -27.81 55.46 -23.63
N PHE A 612 -28.52 54.89 -22.65
CA PHE A 612 -27.88 54.20 -21.51
C PHE A 612 -27.11 52.94 -21.93
N ASP A 613 -27.54 52.20 -22.96
CA ASP A 613 -26.80 51.04 -23.47
C ASP A 613 -25.46 51.48 -24.07
N GLN A 614 -25.46 52.58 -24.84
CA GLN A 614 -24.24 53.16 -25.40
C GLN A 614 -23.32 53.72 -24.31
N TYR A 615 -23.89 54.40 -23.32
CA TYR A 615 -23.16 54.85 -22.14
C TYR A 615 -22.50 53.67 -21.40
N ILE A 616 -23.21 52.55 -21.19
CA ILE A 616 -22.65 51.34 -20.55
C ILE A 616 -21.49 50.76 -21.36
N ILE A 617 -21.59 50.75 -22.70
CA ILE A 617 -20.52 50.28 -23.59
C ILE A 617 -19.29 51.19 -23.45
N LEU A 618 -19.46 52.51 -23.47
CA LEU A 618 -18.38 53.48 -23.31
C LEU A 618 -17.73 53.38 -21.92
N LYS A 619 -18.53 53.29 -20.87
CA LYS A 619 -18.09 53.06 -19.49
C LYS A 619 -17.23 51.80 -19.40
N ARG A 620 -17.66 50.69 -20.02
CA ARG A 620 -16.88 49.43 -20.05
C ARG A 620 -15.53 49.63 -20.72
N LYS A 621 -15.52 50.23 -21.91
CA LYS A 621 -14.29 50.51 -22.67
C LYS A 621 -13.32 51.40 -21.89
N LEU A 622 -13.83 52.41 -21.19
CA LEU A 622 -13.03 53.31 -20.36
C LEU A 622 -12.26 52.53 -19.28
N ILE A 623 -12.95 51.64 -18.57
CA ILE A 623 -12.37 50.87 -17.46
C ILE A 623 -11.33 49.87 -17.96
N GLU A 624 -11.65 49.16 -19.05
CA GLU A 624 -10.72 48.21 -19.68
C GLU A 624 -9.45 48.92 -20.19
N THR A 625 -9.59 50.15 -20.67
CA THR A 625 -8.46 50.99 -21.10
C THR A 625 -7.61 51.43 -19.90
N ILE A 626 -8.24 51.87 -18.82
CA ILE A 626 -7.55 52.21 -17.55
C ILE A 626 -6.79 50.99 -17.02
N GLU A 627 -7.43 49.82 -16.96
CA GLU A 627 -6.82 48.56 -16.51
C GLU A 627 -5.56 48.21 -17.31
N LYS A 628 -5.67 48.22 -18.64
CA LYS A 628 -4.56 47.95 -19.54
C LYS A 628 -3.40 48.93 -19.33
N ASN A 629 -3.69 50.22 -19.21
CA ASN A 629 -2.65 51.25 -19.13
C ASN A 629 -1.98 51.30 -17.75
N VAL A 630 -2.69 50.95 -16.68
CA VAL A 630 -2.10 50.75 -15.33
C VAL A 630 -1.18 49.54 -15.32
N LEU A 631 -1.63 48.39 -15.84
CA LEU A 631 -0.81 47.17 -15.89
C LEU A 631 0.45 47.38 -16.76
N ALA A 632 0.35 48.16 -17.84
CA ALA A 632 1.50 48.51 -18.67
C ALA A 632 2.57 49.35 -17.94
N GLN A 633 2.26 49.95 -16.79
CA GLN A 633 3.26 50.64 -15.96
C GLN A 633 4.13 49.68 -15.15
N PHE A 634 3.72 48.41 -15.01
CA PHE A 634 4.46 47.38 -14.28
C PHE A 634 5.56 46.75 -15.12
N ASP A 635 6.79 46.73 -14.58
CA ASP A 635 7.94 46.08 -15.22
C ASP A 635 8.19 44.72 -14.57
N LYS A 636 7.53 43.68 -15.10
CA LYS A 636 7.66 42.30 -14.64
C LYS A 636 9.10 41.82 -14.62
N LYS A 637 9.86 42.13 -15.67
CA LYS A 637 11.25 41.70 -15.82
C LYS A 637 12.14 42.25 -14.70
N GLN A 638 11.92 43.51 -14.33
CA GLN A 638 12.67 44.11 -13.22
C GLN A 638 12.25 43.55 -11.86
N ALA A 639 10.96 43.27 -11.66
CA ALA A 639 10.46 42.64 -10.43
C ALA A 639 11.03 41.22 -10.24
N ASP A 640 11.04 40.41 -11.31
CA ASP A 640 11.62 39.06 -11.30
C ASP A 640 13.13 39.08 -11.01
N LYS A 641 13.85 40.06 -11.59
CA LYS A 641 15.27 40.27 -11.30
C LYS A 641 15.53 40.60 -9.83
N ASN A 642 14.68 41.44 -9.22
CA ASN A 642 14.80 41.77 -7.81
C ASN A 642 14.50 40.56 -6.91
N LEU A 643 13.49 39.75 -7.26
CA LEU A 643 13.20 38.49 -6.57
C LEU A 643 14.40 37.53 -6.63
N ALA A 644 15.02 37.38 -7.80
CA ALA A 644 16.21 36.52 -7.97
C ALA A 644 17.38 36.99 -7.08
N ILE A 645 17.61 38.31 -6.99
CA ILE A 645 18.62 38.87 -6.09
C ILE A 645 18.30 38.57 -4.62
N ALA A 646 17.03 38.68 -4.22
CA ALA A 646 16.59 38.36 -2.85
C ALA A 646 16.80 36.87 -2.52
N LYS A 647 16.38 35.97 -3.43
CA LYS A 647 16.61 34.51 -3.28
C LYS A 647 18.09 34.18 -3.17
N LYS A 648 18.93 34.79 -4.02
CA LYS A 648 20.39 34.59 -3.99
C LYS A 648 21.01 34.99 -2.67
N LYS A 649 20.63 36.14 -2.10
CA LYS A 649 21.13 36.58 -0.78
C LYS A 649 20.84 35.57 0.34
N ILE A 650 19.65 34.96 0.32
CA ILE A 650 19.28 33.92 1.29
C ILE A 650 20.19 32.69 1.09
N LEU A 651 20.32 32.22 -0.15
CA LEU A 651 21.14 31.07 -0.49
C LEU A 651 22.62 31.28 -0.10
N ASP A 652 23.16 32.47 -0.35
CA ASP A 652 24.53 32.83 0.01
C ASP A 652 24.77 32.68 1.53
N VAL A 653 23.78 32.95 2.38
CA VAL A 653 23.90 32.75 3.84
C VAL A 653 23.96 31.25 4.18
N TYR A 654 23.11 30.42 3.59
CA TYR A 654 23.14 28.96 3.79
C TYR A 654 24.44 28.31 3.28
N LEU A 655 24.95 28.78 2.16
CA LEU A 655 26.19 28.27 1.56
C LEU A 655 27.42 28.72 2.35
N ASN A 656 27.52 30.00 2.71
CA ASN A 656 28.73 30.57 3.28
C ASN A 656 28.79 30.51 4.81
N VAL A 657 27.68 30.79 5.50
CA VAL A 657 27.59 30.72 6.96
C VAL A 657 27.24 29.31 7.39
N GLY A 658 26.25 28.70 6.73
CA GLY A 658 25.80 27.34 7.04
C GLY A 658 26.69 26.24 6.47
N LYS A 659 27.64 26.53 5.56
CA LYS A 659 28.50 25.54 4.87
C LYS A 659 27.74 24.39 4.18
N LEU A 660 26.46 24.57 3.83
CA LEU A 660 25.64 23.50 3.26
C LEU A 660 26.04 23.11 1.82
N GLY A 661 26.87 23.92 1.15
CA GLY A 661 27.43 23.60 -0.16
C GLY A 661 28.22 22.28 -0.16
N GLU A 662 28.98 22.02 0.90
CA GLU A 662 29.83 20.82 1.03
C GLU A 662 29.03 19.51 1.08
N ILE A 663 27.80 19.56 1.57
CA ILE A 663 26.90 18.38 1.66
C ILE A 663 26.52 17.87 0.26
N THR A 664 26.34 18.79 -0.68
CA THR A 664 25.97 18.45 -2.07
C THR A 664 27.17 18.31 -3.02
N GLY A 665 28.36 18.75 -2.58
CA GLY A 665 29.58 18.77 -3.41
C GLY A 665 29.58 19.82 -4.52
N THR A 666 28.68 20.81 -4.47
CA THR A 666 28.59 21.91 -5.45
C THR A 666 28.14 23.20 -4.76
N THR A 667 28.48 24.34 -5.36
CA THR A 667 28.03 25.69 -4.94
C THR A 667 27.40 26.45 -6.11
N ASP A 668 27.00 25.72 -7.15
CA ASP A 668 26.51 26.28 -8.42
C ASP A 668 25.05 26.77 -8.31
N GLU A 669 24.53 27.42 -9.36
CA GLU A 669 23.15 27.97 -9.41
C GLU A 669 22.07 26.92 -9.12
N ASP A 670 22.34 25.64 -9.40
CA ASP A 670 21.42 24.51 -9.18
C ASP A 670 21.53 23.88 -7.78
N TRP A 671 22.30 24.48 -6.85
CA TRP A 671 22.53 23.90 -5.52
C TRP A 671 21.23 23.55 -4.80
N CYS A 672 20.24 24.44 -4.83
CA CYS A 672 18.98 24.24 -4.12
C CYS A 672 18.22 23.00 -4.64
N GLU A 673 18.31 22.71 -5.93
CA GLU A 673 17.69 21.53 -6.56
C GLU A 673 18.39 20.24 -6.13
N LYS A 674 19.71 20.20 -6.23
CA LYS A 674 20.51 19.04 -5.78
C LYS A 674 20.36 18.80 -4.28
N PHE A 675 20.22 19.87 -3.50
CA PHE A 675 19.95 19.77 -2.07
C PHE A 675 18.59 19.14 -1.80
N ILE A 676 17.53 19.59 -2.50
CA ILE A 676 16.19 18.98 -2.42
C ILE A 676 16.22 17.51 -2.84
N GLU A 677 16.89 17.16 -3.94
CA GLU A 677 17.04 15.78 -4.42
C GLU A 677 17.71 14.89 -3.36
N LYS A 678 18.81 15.38 -2.76
CA LYS A 678 19.57 14.66 -1.74
C LYS A 678 18.70 14.39 -0.51
N LEU A 679 17.95 15.40 -0.05
CA LEU A 679 17.04 15.26 1.09
C LEU A 679 15.84 14.34 0.77
N SER A 680 15.35 14.34 -0.48
CA SER A 680 14.17 13.55 -0.90
C SER A 680 14.43 12.03 -0.93
N LEU A 681 15.69 11.60 -0.91
CA LEU A 681 16.06 10.18 -0.79
C LEU A 681 15.75 9.61 0.59
N ASP A 682 15.55 10.47 1.60
CA ASP A 682 15.29 10.07 2.97
C ASP A 682 14.05 10.77 3.53
N SER A 683 13.05 9.98 3.90
CA SER A 683 11.76 10.49 4.39
C SER A 683 11.86 11.29 5.68
N GLN A 684 12.97 11.19 6.41
CA GLN A 684 13.21 11.94 7.65
C GLN A 684 13.37 13.45 7.45
N TYR A 685 13.62 13.93 6.22
CA TYR A 685 13.81 15.35 5.91
C TYR A 685 12.63 16.00 5.16
N SER A 686 11.45 15.37 5.20
CA SER A 686 10.26 15.80 4.45
C SER A 686 9.86 17.27 4.67
N LYS A 687 10.09 17.83 5.86
CA LYS A 687 9.78 19.24 6.15
C LYS A 687 10.81 20.20 5.58
N LEU A 688 12.10 19.82 5.57
CA LEU A 688 13.11 20.57 4.85
C LEU A 688 12.85 20.56 3.35
N VAL A 689 12.49 19.41 2.77
CA VAL A 689 12.10 19.29 1.36
C VAL A 689 10.94 20.24 1.04
N GLU A 690 9.86 20.20 1.83
CA GLU A 690 8.70 21.09 1.67
C GLU A 690 9.10 22.57 1.67
N ILE A 691 9.92 23.00 2.64
CA ILE A 691 10.33 24.40 2.77
C ILE A 691 11.21 24.86 1.60
N PHE A 692 12.22 24.08 1.22
CA PHE A 692 13.13 24.46 0.14
C PHE A 692 12.47 24.38 -1.24
N THR A 693 11.52 23.45 -1.45
CA THR A 693 10.69 23.42 -2.67
C THR A 693 9.81 24.66 -2.77
N ASN A 694 9.07 25.00 -1.71
CA ASN A 694 8.23 26.21 -1.69
C ASN A 694 9.05 27.49 -1.94
N PHE A 695 10.29 27.54 -1.47
CA PHE A 695 11.21 28.64 -1.75
C PHE A 695 11.67 28.69 -3.21
N LYS A 696 12.06 27.54 -3.78
CA LYS A 696 12.46 27.45 -5.18
C LYS A 696 11.33 27.90 -6.10
N GLU A 697 10.11 27.41 -5.85
CA GLU A 697 8.94 27.61 -6.70
C GLU A 697 8.21 28.95 -6.51
N TYR A 698 8.55 29.76 -5.49
CA TYR A 698 7.87 31.04 -5.24
C TYR A 698 8.01 32.03 -6.42
N GLU A 699 6.88 32.59 -6.88
CA GLU A 699 6.80 33.60 -7.95
C GLU A 699 6.04 34.87 -7.49
N LEU A 700 6.29 36.01 -8.14
CA LEU A 700 5.61 37.28 -7.86
C LEU A 700 4.30 37.40 -8.65
N SER A 701 3.20 37.74 -7.98
CA SER A 701 1.85 37.83 -8.56
C SER A 701 1.29 39.25 -8.67
N ILE A 702 2.14 40.27 -8.77
CA ILE A 702 1.75 41.69 -8.68
C ILE A 702 0.80 42.11 -9.82
N GLU A 703 1.02 41.64 -11.05
CA GLU A 703 0.13 41.92 -12.20
C GLU A 703 -1.29 41.42 -11.92
N ASP A 704 -1.40 40.17 -11.44
CA ASP A 704 -2.70 39.56 -11.12
C ASP A 704 -3.38 40.29 -9.97
N ALA A 705 -2.62 40.71 -8.96
CA ALA A 705 -3.15 41.44 -7.82
C ALA A 705 -3.67 42.84 -8.23
N LEU A 706 -2.91 43.57 -9.05
CA LEU A 706 -3.34 44.86 -9.60
C LEU A 706 -4.57 44.71 -10.50
N GLY A 707 -4.58 43.72 -11.39
CA GLY A 707 -5.71 43.43 -12.27
C GLY A 707 -6.98 43.10 -11.49
N LYS A 708 -6.89 42.20 -10.49
CA LYS A 708 -8.03 41.85 -9.61
C LYS A 708 -8.58 43.05 -8.85
N ASN A 709 -7.71 43.97 -8.38
CA ASN A 709 -8.17 45.18 -7.71
C ASN A 709 -8.93 46.09 -8.68
N ILE A 710 -8.41 46.32 -9.89
CA ILE A 710 -9.12 47.13 -10.91
C ILE A 710 -10.46 46.50 -11.29
N GLN A 711 -10.53 45.17 -11.46
CA GLN A 711 -11.79 44.44 -11.65
C GLN A 711 -12.74 44.58 -10.45
N THR A 712 -12.23 44.62 -9.23
CA THR A 712 -13.04 44.84 -8.02
C THR A 712 -13.61 46.26 -8.00
N LEU A 713 -12.80 47.25 -8.35
CA LEU A 713 -13.23 48.64 -8.51
C LEU A 713 -14.26 48.78 -9.64
N ARG A 714 -14.12 48.01 -10.73
CA ARG A 714 -15.11 47.87 -11.81
C ARG A 714 -16.44 47.29 -11.32
N MET A 715 -16.42 46.24 -10.51
CA MET A 715 -17.65 45.62 -10.01
C MET A 715 -18.41 46.51 -9.02
N LYS A 716 -17.71 47.34 -8.23
CA LYS A 716 -18.30 48.27 -7.26
C LYS A 716 -18.93 49.55 -7.88
N GLN A 717 -19.02 49.63 -9.22
CA GLN A 717 -19.38 50.85 -9.94
C GLN A 717 -20.84 51.32 -9.89
N GLN A 718 -21.72 50.65 -9.16
CA GLN A 718 -23.12 51.09 -9.04
C GLN A 718 -23.29 52.39 -8.23
N HIS A 719 -22.26 52.84 -7.50
CA HIS A 719 -22.36 53.99 -6.60
C HIS A 719 -21.58 55.25 -7.04
N ARG A 720 -20.98 55.25 -8.24
CA ARG A 720 -20.20 56.40 -8.75
C ARG A 720 -20.72 56.99 -10.07
N ASP A 721 -21.86 56.50 -10.54
CA ASP A 721 -22.57 57.10 -11.66
C ASP A 721 -23.20 58.43 -11.21
N GLN A 722 -22.39 59.48 -11.26
CA GLN A 722 -22.80 60.82 -10.91
C GLN A 722 -23.18 61.59 -12.17
N PHE A 723 -24.49 61.67 -12.42
CA PHE A 723 -25.08 62.35 -13.57
C PHE A 723 -25.44 63.81 -13.28
N ILE A 724 -25.48 64.20 -12.01
CA ILE A 724 -25.80 65.56 -11.57
C ILE A 724 -24.49 66.35 -11.44
N TYR A 725 -24.32 67.31 -12.35
CA TYR A 725 -23.20 68.24 -12.38
C TYR A 725 -23.39 69.44 -11.45
N ASP A 726 -24.60 70.01 -11.44
CA ASP A 726 -25.02 71.15 -10.63
C ASP A 726 -26.16 70.75 -9.69
N GLU A 727 -26.03 71.03 -8.39
CA GLU A 727 -27.03 70.68 -7.38
C GLU A 727 -28.35 71.46 -7.57
N ASP A 728 -28.31 72.60 -8.28
CA ASP A 728 -29.49 73.39 -8.62
C ASP A 728 -30.26 72.84 -9.85
N ASP A 729 -29.65 71.96 -10.67
CA ASP A 729 -30.28 71.28 -11.82
C ASP A 729 -30.48 69.78 -11.58
N MET A 730 -31.57 69.47 -10.87
CA MET A 730 -31.95 68.10 -10.49
C MET A 730 -32.50 67.25 -11.65
N THR A 731 -32.49 67.75 -12.88
CA THR A 731 -33.12 67.13 -14.06
C THR A 731 -32.13 66.85 -15.20
N PRO A 732 -31.10 66.02 -14.98
CA PRO A 732 -30.01 65.82 -15.95
C PRO A 732 -30.44 65.16 -17.27
N PHE A 733 -31.65 64.59 -17.33
CA PHE A 733 -32.16 63.83 -18.49
C PHE A 733 -33.37 64.46 -19.18
N ASP A 734 -33.77 65.69 -18.82
CA ASP A 734 -34.96 66.35 -19.39
C ASP A 734 -34.75 66.86 -20.83
N GLY A 735 -33.53 66.74 -21.36
CA GLY A 735 -33.20 67.07 -22.74
C GLY A 735 -31.93 66.38 -23.20
N TYR A 736 -31.84 66.12 -24.51
CA TYR A 736 -30.72 65.41 -25.14
C TYR A 736 -29.35 66.02 -24.80
N ASP A 737 -29.23 67.36 -24.87
CA ASP A 737 -27.97 68.06 -24.55
C ASP A 737 -27.58 67.92 -23.07
N LYS A 738 -28.56 68.02 -22.16
CA LYS A 738 -28.33 67.83 -20.71
C LYS A 738 -27.88 66.40 -20.40
N ALA A 739 -28.45 65.40 -21.09
CA ALA A 739 -28.09 64.02 -20.90
C ALA A 739 -26.67 63.69 -21.38
N LEU A 740 -26.25 64.26 -22.50
CA LEU A 740 -24.87 64.12 -22.99
C LEU A 740 -23.87 64.70 -22.00
N HIS A 741 -24.16 65.89 -21.45
CA HIS A 741 -23.36 66.50 -20.39
C HIS A 741 -23.30 65.61 -19.15
N ALA A 742 -24.44 65.07 -18.71
CA ALA A 742 -24.53 64.14 -17.58
C ALA A 742 -23.71 62.85 -17.79
N PHE A 743 -23.75 62.27 -19.00
CA PHE A 743 -22.95 61.10 -19.35
C PHE A 743 -21.45 61.41 -19.39
N ALA A 744 -21.05 62.53 -20.00
CA ALA A 744 -19.67 63.01 -20.00
C ALA A 744 -19.14 63.15 -18.56
N PHE A 745 -19.93 63.78 -17.69
CA PHE A 745 -19.56 64.04 -16.31
C PHE A 745 -19.42 62.75 -15.51
N SER A 746 -20.36 61.83 -15.69
CA SER A 746 -20.31 60.52 -15.07
C SER A 746 -19.06 59.73 -15.50
N LEU A 747 -18.77 59.65 -16.79
CA LEU A 747 -17.59 58.94 -17.31
C LEU A 747 -16.27 59.55 -16.80
N TYR A 748 -16.16 60.87 -16.78
CA TYR A 748 -15.00 61.57 -16.22
C TYR A 748 -14.83 61.24 -14.73
N ASN A 749 -15.92 61.27 -13.96
CA ASN A 749 -15.90 60.96 -12.53
C ASN A 749 -15.52 59.51 -12.25
N ILE A 750 -15.88 58.56 -13.12
CA ILE A 750 -15.45 57.16 -13.02
C ILE A 750 -13.93 57.03 -13.20
N GLU A 751 -13.36 57.65 -14.23
CA GLU A 751 -11.90 57.64 -14.45
C GLU A 751 -11.17 58.27 -13.26
N LYS A 752 -11.60 59.47 -12.85
CA LYS A 752 -11.09 60.19 -11.68
C LYS A 752 -11.17 59.34 -10.42
N ALA A 753 -12.31 58.70 -10.18
CA ALA A 753 -12.52 57.84 -9.02
C ALA A 753 -11.52 56.69 -8.96
N ILE A 754 -11.38 55.92 -10.05
CA ILE A 754 -10.47 54.77 -10.09
C ILE A 754 -9.02 55.22 -9.88
N LYS A 755 -8.56 56.22 -10.64
CA LYS A 755 -7.20 56.75 -10.52
C LYS A 755 -6.92 57.34 -9.13
N SER A 756 -7.89 58.05 -8.53
CA SER A 756 -7.75 58.61 -7.18
C SER A 756 -7.67 57.53 -6.09
N VAL A 757 -8.41 56.43 -6.21
CA VAL A 757 -8.35 55.31 -5.26
C VAL A 757 -7.02 54.59 -5.36
N LEU A 758 -6.54 54.36 -6.59
CA LEU A 758 -5.25 53.73 -6.82
C LEU A 758 -4.09 54.59 -6.28
N ALA A 759 -4.13 55.92 -6.48
CA ALA A 759 -3.11 56.86 -6.00
C ALA A 759 -3.26 57.28 -4.52
N GLY A 760 -4.38 56.94 -3.89
CA GLY A 760 -4.69 57.36 -2.52
C GLY A 760 -3.99 56.52 -1.46
N THR A 761 -4.40 56.73 -0.21
CA THR A 761 -3.95 55.96 0.95
C THR A 761 -5.07 55.04 1.42
N GLY A 762 -4.89 53.72 1.34
CA GLY A 762 -5.89 52.73 1.77
C GLY A 762 -5.68 51.36 1.14
N GLU A 763 -6.48 50.35 1.53
CA GLU A 763 -6.30 48.94 1.11
C GLU A 763 -6.30 48.71 -0.41
N ASN A 764 -6.98 49.58 -1.18
CA ASN A 764 -7.04 49.46 -2.63
C ASN A 764 -5.94 50.29 -3.36
N SER A 765 -5.02 50.92 -2.65
CA SER A 765 -3.92 51.67 -3.26
C SER A 765 -2.84 50.75 -3.83
N TYR A 766 -2.06 51.23 -4.81
CA TYR A 766 -0.95 50.43 -5.34
C TYR A 766 0.10 50.13 -4.27
N GLU A 767 0.33 51.05 -3.32
CA GLU A 767 1.28 50.86 -2.21
C GLU A 767 0.84 49.72 -1.31
N ALA A 768 -0.45 49.66 -0.96
CA ALA A 768 -1.00 48.58 -0.13
C ALA A 768 -0.86 47.21 -0.80
N ILE A 769 -1.15 47.11 -2.09
CA ILE A 769 -1.04 45.85 -2.86
C ILE A 769 0.41 45.37 -2.93
N ILE A 770 1.35 46.29 -3.19
CA ILE A 770 2.76 45.91 -3.26
C ILE A 770 3.28 45.52 -1.87
N SER A 771 2.90 46.25 -0.82
CA SER A 771 3.22 45.88 0.57
C SER A 771 2.62 44.53 0.98
N GLU A 772 1.41 44.20 0.50
CA GLU A 772 0.78 42.89 0.72
C GLU A 772 1.57 41.77 0.04
N GLN A 773 1.98 41.97 -1.22
CA GLN A 773 2.80 40.99 -1.96
C GLN A 773 4.18 40.81 -1.35
N GLU A 774 4.79 41.89 -0.84
CA GLU A 774 5.99 41.77 -0.03
C GLU A 774 5.73 41.03 1.28
N GLY A 775 4.59 41.28 1.94
CA GLY A 775 4.14 40.51 3.09
C GLY A 775 4.01 39.01 2.79
N HIS A 776 3.44 38.64 1.64
CA HIS A 776 3.36 37.25 1.18
C HIS A 776 4.74 36.64 0.98
N PHE A 777 5.66 37.35 0.36
CA PHE A 777 7.04 36.88 0.24
C PHE A 777 7.70 36.74 1.61
N GLN A 778 7.58 37.72 2.50
CA GLN A 778 8.15 37.63 3.85
C GLN A 778 7.56 36.45 4.63
N ASN A 779 6.26 36.17 4.46
CA ASN A 779 5.59 35.01 5.05
C ASN A 779 6.09 33.69 4.44
N ALA A 780 6.25 33.60 3.12
CA ALA A 780 6.81 32.44 2.45
C ALA A 780 8.29 32.19 2.85
N MET A 781 9.03 33.26 3.13
CA MET A 781 10.40 33.20 3.65
C MET A 781 10.46 32.99 5.16
N SER A 782 9.35 33.17 5.89
CA SER A 782 9.31 33.02 7.35
C SER A 782 9.72 31.62 7.78
N PRO A 783 9.21 30.52 7.19
CA PRO A 783 9.70 29.17 7.49
C PRO A 783 11.22 29.08 7.42
N ILE A 784 11.84 29.54 6.32
CA ILE A 784 13.30 29.58 6.13
C ILE A 784 14.00 30.40 7.22
N LYS A 785 13.48 31.60 7.53
CA LYS A 785 14.03 32.48 8.57
C LYS A 785 13.89 31.91 9.99
N THR A 786 12.96 31.00 10.18
CA THR A 786 12.63 30.38 11.48
C THR A 786 13.14 28.95 11.63
N ILE A 787 13.69 28.33 10.58
CA ILE A 787 14.38 27.02 10.67
C ILE A 787 15.37 27.00 11.85
N PRO A 788 16.14 28.08 12.13
CA PRO A 788 17.16 28.00 13.17
C PRO A 788 16.68 28.32 14.60
N ALA A 789 15.39 28.20 14.94
CA ALA A 789 14.85 28.68 16.22
C ALA A 789 15.49 28.01 17.48
N THR A 790 16.48 28.73 18.03
CA THR A 790 17.03 28.84 19.40
C THR A 790 17.30 27.58 20.23
N ALA A 791 18.59 27.31 20.44
CA ALA A 791 19.07 26.56 21.60
C ALA A 791 18.81 27.37 22.88
N GLY A 792 17.96 26.84 23.78
CA GLY A 792 17.86 27.31 25.17
C GLY A 792 16.47 27.72 25.68
N GLN A 793 15.44 27.82 24.83
CA GLN A 793 14.05 27.99 25.28
C GLN A 793 13.12 27.02 24.53
N VAL A 794 12.79 25.91 25.20
CA VAL A 794 11.66 25.00 24.93
C VAL A 794 11.41 24.67 23.45
N GLY A 795 12.02 23.58 22.99
CA GLY A 795 11.59 22.83 21.80
C GLY A 795 12.09 23.39 20.47
N TYR A 796 12.98 22.64 19.81
CA TYR A 796 13.26 22.86 18.39
C TYR A 796 11.98 22.63 17.58
N SER A 797 11.71 23.47 16.59
CA SER A 797 10.67 23.19 15.58
C SER A 797 11.07 21.96 14.77
N ASP A 798 10.10 21.19 14.25
CA ASP A 798 10.38 19.99 13.43
C ASP A 798 11.42 20.24 12.31
N PRO A 799 11.39 21.37 11.56
CA PRO A 799 12.44 21.69 10.58
C PRO A 799 13.81 21.96 11.20
N GLY A 800 13.86 22.60 12.37
CA GLY A 800 15.10 22.83 13.11
C GLY A 800 15.73 21.54 13.62
N ILE A 801 14.91 20.58 14.05
CA ILE A 801 15.36 19.22 14.40
C ILE A 801 15.96 18.51 13.18
N GLN A 802 15.27 18.57 12.04
CA GLN A 802 15.76 17.97 10.79
C GLN A 802 17.07 18.60 10.34
N LEU A 803 17.22 19.93 10.42
CA LEU A 803 18.46 20.61 10.07
C LEU A 803 19.60 20.31 11.04
N MET A 804 19.33 20.27 12.35
CA MET A 804 20.32 19.88 13.35
C MET A 804 20.81 18.45 13.11
N LYS A 805 19.89 17.53 12.80
CA LYS A 805 20.22 16.16 12.46
C LYS A 805 21.10 16.07 11.20
N LEU A 806 20.77 16.83 10.17
CA LEU A 806 21.58 16.92 8.95
C LEU A 806 23.00 17.43 9.25
N TYR A 807 23.13 18.47 10.07
CA TYR A 807 24.43 19.00 10.50
C TYR A 807 25.24 18.01 11.34
N MET A 808 24.58 17.23 12.18
CA MET A 808 25.22 16.14 12.91
C MET A 808 25.73 15.09 11.93
N GLU A 809 24.87 14.56 11.05
CA GLU A 809 25.25 13.50 10.10
C GLU A 809 26.40 13.90 9.16
N HIS A 810 26.50 15.19 8.84
CA HIS A 810 27.54 15.76 8.01
C HIS A 810 28.57 16.57 8.79
N SER A 811 28.75 16.33 10.09
CA SER A 811 29.61 17.16 10.94
C SER A 811 31.08 17.23 10.50
N TYR A 812 31.52 16.28 9.66
CA TYR A 812 32.86 16.24 9.07
C TYR A 812 33.16 17.42 8.12
N ILE A 813 32.14 18.17 7.67
CA ILE A 813 32.28 19.40 6.86
C ILE A 813 32.78 20.58 7.70
N PHE A 814 32.71 20.46 9.03
CA PHE A 814 33.30 21.41 9.95
C PHE A 814 34.75 20.98 10.21
N GLU A 815 35.69 21.90 10.01
CA GLU A 815 37.12 21.61 10.09
C GLU A 815 37.49 20.85 11.38
N ASN A 816 37.94 19.60 11.21
CA ASN A 816 38.74 18.83 12.17
C ASN A 816 38.12 18.48 13.54
N GLU A 817 36.89 17.96 13.60
CA GLU A 817 36.43 17.29 14.82
C GLU A 817 35.89 15.87 14.57
N ASP A 818 36.81 14.89 14.61
CA ASP A 818 36.51 13.46 14.78
C ASP A 818 35.49 13.20 15.90
N SER A 819 35.55 14.02 16.97
CA SER A 819 34.57 14.03 18.07
C SER A 819 33.16 14.39 17.63
N ALA A 820 32.98 15.25 16.62
CA ALA A 820 31.67 15.63 16.11
C ALA A 820 31.01 14.51 15.31
N ALA A 821 31.80 13.82 14.47
CA ALA A 821 31.32 12.66 13.71
C ALA A 821 30.94 11.49 14.64
N LYS A 822 31.76 11.24 15.68
CA LYS A 822 31.46 10.27 16.74
C LYS A 822 30.19 10.64 17.50
N ASN A 823 29.99 11.93 17.80
CA ASN A 823 28.78 12.42 18.46
C ASN A 823 27.53 12.26 17.62
N ALA A 824 27.60 12.55 16.32
CA ALA A 824 26.47 12.40 15.41
C ALA A 824 25.97 10.97 15.34
N VAL A 825 26.88 10.00 15.22
CA VAL A 825 26.55 8.57 15.27
C VAL A 825 25.91 8.21 16.62
N ALA A 826 26.43 8.75 17.71
CA ALA A 826 25.91 8.49 19.06
C ALA A 826 24.54 9.18 19.34
N LEU A 827 24.26 10.31 18.72
CA LEU A 827 22.97 11.01 18.77
C LEU A 827 21.93 10.40 17.84
N GLU A 828 22.31 9.92 16.65
CA GLU A 828 21.42 9.15 15.77
C GLU A 828 20.92 7.88 16.50
N TRP A 829 21.80 7.28 17.29
CA TRP A 829 21.51 6.15 18.15
C TRP A 829 20.57 6.51 19.33
N LYS A 830 20.81 7.64 20.02
CA LYS A 830 19.93 8.13 21.10
C LYS A 830 18.58 8.69 20.63
N SER A 831 18.54 9.37 19.48
CA SER A 831 17.30 9.95 18.95
C SER A 831 16.35 8.86 18.45
N LYS A 832 16.88 7.79 17.84
CA LYS A 832 16.11 6.58 17.54
C LYS A 832 15.58 5.87 18.81
N SER A 833 16.16 6.12 19.99
CA SER A 833 15.70 5.57 21.28
C SER A 833 14.79 6.49 22.11
N ILE A 834 14.66 7.78 21.75
CA ILE A 834 13.93 8.79 22.55
C ILE A 834 12.59 9.22 21.92
N PHE A 835 12.32 8.93 20.66
CA PHE A 835 11.04 9.24 20.02
C PHE A 835 10.37 7.99 19.46
N ASN A 836 9.55 7.31 20.27
CA ASN A 836 8.39 6.50 19.85
C ASN A 836 7.74 5.78 21.06
N GLU A 837 7.45 6.52 22.13
CA GLU A 837 6.47 6.10 23.14
C GLU A 837 5.50 7.26 23.42
N GLU A 838 4.78 7.70 22.37
CA GLU A 838 3.43 8.25 22.49
C GLU A 838 2.53 7.66 21.40
#